data_AF-A0AAN5BT46-F1
#
_entry.id   AF-A0AAN5BT46-F1
#
_cell.length_a   1.000
_cell.length_b   1.000
_cell.length_c   1.000
_cell.angle_alpha   90.00
_cell.angle_beta   90.00
_cell.angle_gamma   90.00
#
_symmetry.space_group_name_H-M   'P 1'
#
loop_
_entity.id
_entity.type
_entity.pdbx_description
1 polymer ?
#
loop_
_entity_poly.entity_id
_entity_poly.type
_entity_poly.pdbx_seq_one_letter_code
_entity_poly.pdbx_strand_id
1 'polypeptide(L)'
;MGKLRDLKKATEAYWGEKISRDDLLAEGKRLRLEHWKIQKNAGVDIIPSNDFAFYDQVLDHIQMFGVTSTTSTLLTSTSPWVVVSRSLPRMARPPLMFLAWYVLLVRLVLINSSNTGVQEMVKWFDSNYHYVKPTLQDNQTFKLAEQPKPVVQFLEAKEAGIVTRPVILGPVSFLTLAKADRGQTVDPITKINDLLPVYVELLQKLKEAGAEDVQIDEPVLVFDLPAKSKDAFKPAYEKLGALGDKAPRIVLATYFGDIVHNIDVLPALHNLYGIHIDLVRNPEQLDTVVGALGPNQVLSAGVVDGRNIWKTNFKAAIEKVELAIQKLGKDRVIVATSSSLLHVPHTLASEKNLDAEVRDWFSFAVEKTAEVVVIAKAVTEGPAAVREQLEANAKSVQSRASSSRTNDPKVKERQAAVTEEMHNRKSAFPVRLAEQGKSINLPLFPTTTIGSFPQTKEIRIQRNKFTKGEITPEQYEKFIEKEIEDVVKIQEELDLDVFVHGEPERNDMVQYFGERLTGYVFTTHAWVQSYGSRCVRPPIVVGDISRPAPMTVKESKYAVSISKKPMKGMLTGPITCLRWSFPRDDVHQSVQAQQLALALRDEVIDLEAAGIKVIQVDEPALREGLPLRSGKEREDYLKWAVRSFRLATTGVSDGTQIHSHFCYSEFQDFFHAIAALDADVLSIENSKSDAKLLKVFIDEAYPRHIGPGVYDIHSPRVPSEQEIKDRVEEMLQYLRPEQLWINPDCGLKTRQWPETKAALTNMVNAAKSKLTTTPKKAPPPPSQQPCPSQSVPNTTSSPTWPEAPSTSQHSPQKPLLATARAPATSPPTQPQDATTAQVPSQAQRHQPQDRGSGAITYTRTRPICSIPGHRDMVSHQPCSKAGRINPVERQTADGDESMDGGHARGREQRRDDRAISVVDEIQRGYGLIREWQGREVRVEFCDEGFHHVDEV
;
A
#
# COMPACT_ATOMS: atom_id res chain seq x y z
N MET A 1 -5.26 13.26 3.34
CA MET A 1 -4.11 14.00 2.77
C MET A 1 -4.42 15.37 2.16
N GLY A 2 -5.53 15.59 1.43
CA GLY A 2 -5.81 16.86 0.74
C GLY A 2 -5.27 16.90 -0.70
N LYS A 3 -5.86 17.75 -1.55
CA LYS A 3 -5.71 17.76 -3.01
C LYS A 3 -4.26 17.86 -3.52
N LEU A 4 -3.41 18.62 -2.83
CA LEU A 4 -2.00 18.80 -3.17
C LEU A 4 -1.08 18.27 -2.04
N ARG A 5 -1.55 17.27 -1.29
CA ARG A 5 -0.95 16.71 -0.06
C ARG A 5 -0.73 17.78 1.02
N ASP A 6 -1.74 18.60 1.23
CA ASP A 6 -1.67 19.79 2.06
C ASP A 6 -1.44 19.43 3.55
N LEU A 7 -2.05 18.34 4.01
CA LEU A 7 -1.77 17.72 5.31
C LEU A 7 -0.30 17.31 5.46
N LYS A 8 0.33 16.76 4.41
CA LYS A 8 1.76 16.41 4.43
C LYS A 8 2.61 17.64 4.64
N LYS A 9 2.35 18.71 3.87
CA LYS A 9 3.10 19.97 3.97
C LYS A 9 3.00 20.57 5.37
N ALA A 10 1.79 20.64 5.93
CA ALA A 10 1.56 21.18 7.27
C ALA A 10 2.23 20.32 8.35
N THR A 11 2.04 19.00 8.34
CA THR A 11 2.65 18.08 9.31
C THR A 11 4.19 18.12 9.25
N GLU A 12 4.79 18.14 8.06
CA GLU A 12 6.26 18.24 7.90
C GLU A 12 6.80 19.64 8.23
N ALA A 13 6.06 20.71 7.96
CA ALA A 13 6.40 22.06 8.39
C ALA A 13 6.36 22.18 9.92
N TYR A 14 5.39 21.53 10.56
CA TYR A 14 5.25 21.51 12.02
C TYR A 14 6.37 20.72 12.70
N TRP A 15 6.71 19.53 12.18
CA TRP A 15 7.86 18.76 12.67
C TRP A 15 9.18 19.51 12.49
N GLY A 16 9.33 20.26 11.39
CA GLY A 16 10.46 21.15 11.13
C GLY A 16 10.39 22.53 11.79
N GLU A 17 9.46 22.75 12.73
CA GLU A 17 9.30 23.96 13.54
C GLU A 17 9.05 25.27 12.74
N LYS A 18 8.42 25.15 11.56
CA LYS A 18 8.14 26.26 10.61
C LYS A 18 6.73 26.83 10.70
N ILE A 19 5.82 26.13 11.36
CA ILE A 19 4.46 26.58 11.69
C ILE A 19 4.14 26.21 13.14
N SER A 20 3.18 26.88 13.75
CA SER A 20 2.73 26.53 15.10
C SER A 20 1.86 25.27 15.11
N ARG A 21 1.61 24.75 16.32
CA ARG A 21 0.65 23.66 16.55
C ARG A 21 -0.76 24.06 16.10
N ASP A 22 -1.12 25.32 16.29
CA ASP A 22 -2.48 25.80 16.08
C ASP A 22 -2.74 26.09 14.59
N ASP A 23 -1.69 26.41 13.83
CA ASP A 23 -1.72 26.42 12.35
C ASP A 23 -1.97 25.01 11.78
N LEU A 24 -1.29 23.98 12.33
CA LEU A 24 -1.52 22.59 11.92
C LEU A 24 -2.96 22.14 12.23
N LEU A 25 -3.51 22.52 13.38
CA LEU A 25 -4.92 22.28 13.70
C LEU A 25 -5.86 22.99 12.72
N ALA A 26 -5.58 24.25 12.40
CA ALA A 26 -6.39 25.06 11.49
C ALA A 26 -6.41 24.45 10.08
N GLU A 27 -5.27 23.98 9.56
CA GLU A 27 -5.22 23.25 8.28
C GLU A 27 -5.97 21.91 8.35
N GLY A 28 -5.86 21.18 9.46
CA GLY A 28 -6.65 19.97 9.69
C GLY A 28 -8.17 20.22 9.68
N LYS A 29 -8.63 21.30 10.32
CA LYS A 29 -10.03 21.76 10.29
C LYS A 29 -10.45 22.19 8.88
N ARG A 30 -9.60 22.95 8.19
CA ARG A 30 -9.83 23.39 6.80
C ARG A 30 -10.06 22.20 5.87
N LEU A 31 -9.23 21.16 5.97
CA LEU A 31 -9.33 19.94 5.15
C LEU A 31 -10.59 19.13 5.45
N ARG A 32 -10.98 18.96 6.72
CA ARG A 32 -12.24 18.27 7.06
C ARG A 32 -13.45 19.01 6.50
N LEU A 33 -13.52 20.31 6.71
CA LEU A 33 -14.58 21.17 6.16
C LEU A 33 -14.62 21.18 4.63
N GLU A 34 -13.47 21.07 3.95
CA GLU A 34 -13.40 20.90 2.48
C GLU A 34 -13.96 19.53 2.05
N HIS A 35 -13.51 18.43 2.66
CA HIS A 35 -13.92 17.08 2.28
C HIS A 35 -15.39 16.78 2.58
N TRP A 36 -15.96 17.28 3.69
CA TRP A 36 -17.39 17.16 3.96
C TRP A 36 -18.24 17.96 2.97
N LYS A 37 -17.78 19.16 2.57
CA LYS A 37 -18.46 19.95 1.53
C LYS A 37 -18.39 19.30 0.16
N ILE A 38 -17.27 18.66 -0.21
CA ILE A 38 -17.16 17.85 -1.44
C ILE A 38 -18.26 16.78 -1.48
N GLN A 39 -18.38 15.98 -0.41
CA GLN A 39 -19.34 14.88 -0.33
C GLN A 39 -20.80 15.39 -0.33
N LYS A 40 -21.09 16.44 0.44
CA LYS A 40 -22.42 17.07 0.46
C LYS A 40 -22.81 17.68 -0.89
N ASN A 41 -21.86 18.29 -1.61
CA ASN A 41 -22.09 18.88 -2.92
C ASN A 41 -22.25 17.83 -4.03
N ALA A 42 -21.66 16.63 -3.87
CA ALA A 42 -21.91 15.48 -4.74
C ALA A 42 -23.32 14.88 -4.51
N GLY A 43 -23.94 15.15 -3.36
CA GLY A 43 -25.25 14.63 -2.98
C GLY A 43 -25.18 13.36 -2.12
N VAL A 44 -24.07 13.09 -1.44
CA VAL A 44 -23.92 11.93 -0.53
C VAL A 44 -24.76 12.15 0.73
N ASP A 45 -25.72 11.27 0.99
CA ASP A 45 -26.60 11.33 2.16
C ASP A 45 -25.87 11.01 3.48
N ILE A 46 -24.99 9.99 3.45
CA ILE A 46 -24.28 9.48 4.64
C ILE A 46 -22.80 9.85 4.54
N ILE A 47 -22.45 11.01 5.11
CA ILE A 47 -21.08 11.55 5.07
C ILE A 47 -20.31 11.10 6.32
N PRO A 48 -19.09 10.54 6.21
CA PRO A 48 -18.30 10.10 7.36
C PRO A 48 -17.70 11.28 8.15
N SER A 49 -17.44 11.06 9.43
CA SER A 49 -16.53 11.87 10.26
C SER A 49 -15.67 10.98 11.15
N ASN A 50 -14.61 11.54 11.76
CA ASN A 50 -13.52 10.81 12.44
C ASN A 50 -12.58 9.99 11.50
N ASP A 51 -12.90 9.89 10.22
CA ASP A 51 -12.06 9.39 9.12
C ASP A 51 -10.74 10.16 8.98
N PHE A 52 -10.75 11.47 9.26
CA PHE A 52 -9.54 12.29 9.25
C PHE A 52 -8.63 11.95 10.44
N ALA A 53 -7.40 11.53 10.15
CA ALA A 53 -6.28 11.45 11.09
C ALA A 53 -5.11 12.34 10.61
N PHE A 54 -4.30 12.87 11.54
CA PHE A 54 -3.05 13.57 11.18
C PHE A 54 -1.91 12.60 10.85
N TYR A 55 -1.99 11.35 11.32
CA TYR A 55 -0.99 10.31 11.10
C TYR A 55 -1.63 8.94 10.78
N ASP A 56 -2.42 8.39 11.73
CA ASP A 56 -3.09 7.10 11.63
C ASP A 56 -4.35 7.06 12.49
N GLN A 57 -5.44 6.49 11.98
CA GLN A 57 -6.68 6.33 12.73
C GLN A 57 -6.55 5.37 13.92
N VAL A 58 -5.69 4.33 13.86
CA VAL A 58 -5.55 3.41 15.00
C VAL A 58 -4.77 4.07 16.13
N LEU A 59 -3.72 4.84 15.83
CA LEU A 59 -3.06 5.74 16.78
C LEU A 59 -4.02 6.74 17.45
N ASP A 60 -4.98 7.29 16.70
CA ASP A 60 -6.02 8.16 17.28
C ASP A 60 -6.91 7.38 18.28
N HIS A 61 -7.17 6.07 18.08
CA HIS A 61 -7.89 5.22 19.04
C HIS A 61 -7.03 4.83 20.25
N ILE A 62 -5.74 4.53 20.06
CA ILE A 62 -4.76 4.30 21.15
C ILE A 62 -4.78 5.49 22.12
N GLN A 63 -4.73 6.72 21.58
CA GLN A 63 -4.82 7.93 22.41
C GLN A 63 -6.22 8.12 23.03
N MET A 64 -7.30 7.92 22.26
CA MET A 64 -8.68 8.12 22.72
C MET A 64 -9.06 7.21 23.89
N PHE A 65 -8.48 6.01 23.98
CA PHE A 65 -8.74 5.04 25.04
C PHE A 65 -7.70 5.03 26.17
N GLY A 66 -6.71 5.95 26.12
CA GLY A 66 -5.70 6.10 27.17
C GLY A 66 -4.66 4.97 27.23
N VAL A 67 -4.37 4.31 26.11
CA VAL A 67 -3.40 3.20 26.05
C VAL A 67 -1.97 3.74 26.07
N THR A 68 -1.19 3.35 27.08
CA THR A 68 0.18 3.80 27.32
C THR A 68 1.18 2.65 27.26
N SER A 69 2.24 2.82 26.47
CA SER A 69 3.38 1.89 26.47
C SER A 69 4.36 2.18 27.62
N THR A 70 5.15 1.21 28.06
CA THR A 70 6.17 1.40 29.12
C THR A 70 7.18 2.49 28.73
N THR A 71 7.50 2.56 27.43
CA THR A 71 8.32 3.61 26.79
C THR A 71 7.76 5.01 27.00
N SER A 72 6.43 5.15 27.01
CA SER A 72 5.75 6.43 27.23
C SER A 72 5.76 6.82 28.72
N THR A 73 5.69 5.84 29.62
CA THR A 73 5.66 6.06 31.07
C THR A 73 6.99 6.55 31.63
N LEU A 74 8.13 6.01 31.16
CA LEU A 74 9.47 6.41 31.63
C LEU A 74 9.74 7.92 31.52
N LEU A 75 9.25 8.55 30.44
CA LEU A 75 9.37 9.99 30.20
C LEU A 75 8.50 10.86 31.14
N THR A 76 7.55 10.28 31.88
CA THR A 76 6.80 11.00 32.92
C THR A 76 7.53 11.02 34.27
N SER A 77 8.42 10.06 34.53
CA SER A 77 9.26 10.02 35.74
C SER A 77 10.52 10.87 35.65
N THR A 78 11.08 11.09 34.45
CA THR A 78 12.34 11.83 34.28
C THR A 78 12.12 13.29 33.86
N SER A 79 12.15 14.20 34.82
CA SER A 79 12.28 15.66 34.67
C SER A 79 11.12 16.43 34.00
N PRO A 80 10.23 17.07 34.78
CA PRO A 80 9.28 18.09 34.32
C PRO A 80 9.91 19.40 33.75
N TRP A 81 11.22 19.41 33.47
CA TRP A 81 12.04 20.63 33.44
C TRP A 81 12.92 20.82 32.19
N VAL A 82 12.89 19.92 31.20
CA VAL A 82 13.69 20.07 29.96
C VAL A 82 12.93 20.83 28.85
N VAL A 83 12.32 21.96 29.21
CA VAL A 83 11.89 23.02 28.27
C VAL A 83 12.21 24.38 28.87
N VAL A 84 13.48 24.80 28.76
CA VAL A 84 13.94 26.13 29.23
C VAL A 84 14.21 27.05 28.05
N SER A 85 13.20 27.80 27.62
CA SER A 85 13.39 29.11 26.98
C SER A 85 12.21 30.06 27.21
N ARG A 86 12.28 30.75 28.37
CA ARG A 86 11.72 32.09 28.66
C ARG A 86 10.22 32.39 28.38
N SER A 87 9.53 32.67 29.50
CA SER A 87 8.46 33.67 29.67
C SER A 87 7.11 33.48 28.94
N LEU A 88 6.18 32.81 29.63
CA LEU A 88 4.75 33.19 29.69
C LEU A 88 4.20 32.87 31.12
N PRO A 89 3.22 33.62 31.68
CA PRO A 89 2.76 33.43 33.06
C PRO A 89 1.92 32.17 33.32
N ARG A 90 1.79 31.81 34.61
CA ARG A 90 0.96 30.69 35.12
C ARG A 90 -0.54 30.88 34.80
N MET A 91 -1.05 30.35 33.68
CA MET A 91 -2.49 30.03 33.52
C MET A 91 -2.78 29.05 32.37
N ALA A 92 -2.16 27.87 32.39
CA ALA A 92 -2.45 26.80 31.42
C ALA A 92 -3.80 26.10 31.73
N ARG A 93 -4.77 26.18 30.82
CA ARG A 93 -6.05 25.45 30.91
C ARG A 93 -5.89 23.99 30.42
N PRO A 94 -6.68 23.02 30.96
CA PRO A 94 -6.55 21.58 30.65
C PRO A 94 -6.49 21.16 29.15
N PRO A 95 -7.20 21.76 28.18
CA PRO A 95 -7.09 21.35 26.76
C PRO A 95 -5.68 21.44 26.16
N LEU A 96 -4.73 22.11 26.82
CA LEU A 96 -3.32 22.14 26.39
C LEU A 96 -2.58 20.80 26.57
N MET A 97 -2.99 19.95 27.51
CA MET A 97 -2.28 18.68 27.79
C MET A 97 -2.57 17.57 26.76
N PHE A 98 -3.84 17.36 26.40
CA PHE A 98 -4.26 16.27 25.52
C PHE A 98 -3.55 16.33 24.15
N LEU A 99 -3.52 17.52 23.54
CA LEU A 99 -2.89 17.71 22.23
C LEU A 99 -1.37 17.74 22.31
N ALA A 100 -0.78 18.23 23.41
CA ALA A 100 0.66 18.12 23.63
C ALA A 100 1.10 16.64 23.67
N TRP A 101 0.26 15.74 24.20
CA TRP A 101 0.50 14.30 24.18
C TRP A 101 0.41 13.68 22.78
N TYR A 102 -0.55 14.09 21.93
CA TYR A 102 -0.60 13.64 20.53
C TYR A 102 0.63 14.11 19.74
N VAL A 103 0.96 15.39 19.89
CA VAL A 103 2.18 16.00 19.33
C VAL A 103 3.43 15.26 19.82
N LEU A 104 3.48 14.91 21.10
CA LEU A 104 4.62 14.21 21.69
C LEU A 104 4.70 12.76 21.21
N LEU A 105 3.58 12.03 21.08
CA LEU A 105 3.57 10.68 20.47
C LEU A 105 4.04 10.73 19.01
N VAL A 106 3.51 11.65 18.21
CA VAL A 106 3.91 11.82 16.80
C VAL A 106 5.37 12.33 16.69
N ARG A 107 5.88 13.08 17.67
CA ARG A 107 7.32 13.39 17.79
C ARG A 107 8.15 12.18 18.26
N LEU A 108 7.69 11.36 19.20
CA LEU A 108 8.41 10.18 19.70
C LEU A 108 8.49 9.07 18.65
N VAL A 109 7.56 9.03 17.69
CA VAL A 109 7.66 8.23 16.45
C VAL A 109 8.84 8.67 15.55
N LEU A 110 9.47 9.83 15.80
CA LEU A 110 10.48 10.45 14.93
C LEU A 110 11.76 10.97 15.63
N ILE A 111 11.71 11.29 16.93
CA ILE A 111 12.81 11.91 17.69
C ILE A 111 13.53 10.85 18.51
N ASN A 112 14.55 10.24 17.88
CA ASN A 112 15.38 9.19 18.46
C ASN A 112 16.52 9.77 19.35
N SER A 113 16.23 10.75 20.20
CA SER A 113 17.23 11.48 21.02
C SER A 113 17.38 10.95 22.45
N SER A 114 16.51 10.04 22.88
CA SER A 114 16.45 9.57 24.28
C SER A 114 16.13 8.07 24.38
N ASN A 115 16.89 7.26 23.62
CA ASN A 115 17.01 5.80 23.78
C ASN A 115 15.68 5.01 23.92
N THR A 116 14.63 5.47 23.25
CA THR A 116 13.24 5.01 23.41
C THR A 116 12.68 4.59 22.05
N GLY A 117 12.07 3.40 22.00
CA GLY A 117 11.62 2.78 20.75
C GLY A 117 10.32 3.38 20.20
N VAL A 118 10.26 3.48 18.87
CA VAL A 118 9.02 3.80 18.13
C VAL A 118 8.04 2.61 18.22
N GLN A 119 6.75 2.87 18.37
CA GLN A 119 5.72 1.81 18.34
C GLN A 119 5.67 1.14 16.96
N GLU A 120 5.37 -0.16 16.95
CA GLU A 120 5.36 -0.98 15.73
C GLU A 120 4.30 -0.51 14.73
N MET A 121 4.69 -0.35 13.47
CA MET A 121 3.78 -0.11 12.35
C MET A 121 3.76 -1.31 11.41
N VAL A 122 2.57 -1.77 11.03
CA VAL A 122 2.39 -2.88 10.07
C VAL A 122 1.31 -2.56 9.04
N LYS A 123 1.28 -3.34 7.95
CA LYS A 123 0.28 -3.21 6.88
C LYS A 123 -1.14 -3.36 7.44
N TRP A 124 -2.04 -2.51 6.96
CA TRP A 124 -3.46 -2.60 7.22
C TRP A 124 -4.09 -3.58 6.23
N PHE A 125 -4.26 -4.83 6.67
CA PHE A 125 -4.75 -5.95 5.85
C PHE A 125 -3.87 -6.11 4.58
N ASP A 126 -4.45 -6.37 3.40
CA ASP A 126 -3.71 -6.54 2.14
C ASP A 126 -3.38 -5.19 1.44
N SER A 127 -3.51 -4.07 2.15
CA SER A 127 -3.32 -2.72 1.60
C SER A 127 -1.91 -2.16 1.88
N ASN A 128 -1.45 -1.24 1.01
CA ASN A 128 -0.18 -0.52 1.22
C ASN A 128 -0.31 0.66 2.22
N TYR A 129 -1.40 0.71 2.99
CA TYR A 129 -1.54 1.57 4.16
C TYR A 129 -0.96 0.87 5.41
N HIS A 130 -0.43 1.61 6.38
CA HIS A 130 0.13 1.06 7.62
C HIS A 130 -0.46 1.77 8.83
N TYR A 131 -0.79 0.99 9.87
CA TYR A 131 -1.32 1.47 11.14
C TYR A 131 -0.32 1.24 12.28
N VAL A 132 -0.43 1.99 13.38
CA VAL A 132 0.34 1.77 14.61
C VAL A 132 -0.37 0.71 15.47
N LYS A 133 0.33 -0.37 15.83
CA LYS A 133 -0.29 -1.46 16.60
C LYS A 133 -0.52 -1.04 18.06
N PRO A 134 -1.77 -1.15 18.59
CA PRO A 134 -2.01 -0.97 20.01
C PRO A 134 -1.14 -1.92 20.82
N THR A 135 -0.38 -1.38 21.77
CA THR A 135 0.67 -2.12 22.50
C THR A 135 0.34 -2.01 23.99
N LEU A 136 -0.06 -3.13 24.61
CA LEU A 136 -0.75 -3.17 25.90
C LEU A 136 0.11 -3.72 27.04
N GLN A 137 -0.17 -3.27 28.26
CA GLN A 137 0.41 -3.83 29.50
C GLN A 137 -0.45 -4.97 30.08
N ASP A 138 0.13 -5.82 30.93
CA ASP A 138 -0.60 -6.86 31.67
C ASP A 138 -1.64 -6.22 32.61
N ASN A 139 -1.26 -5.12 33.26
CA ASN A 139 -2.14 -4.27 34.06
C ASN A 139 -2.88 -3.18 33.26
N GLN A 140 -3.00 -3.31 31.93
CA GLN A 140 -3.68 -2.29 31.09
C GLN A 140 -5.08 -1.97 31.61
N THR A 141 -5.35 -0.69 31.81
CA THR A 141 -6.66 -0.08 32.00
C THR A 141 -6.98 0.85 30.81
N PHE A 142 -8.25 1.21 30.62
CA PHE A 142 -8.66 2.15 29.58
C PHE A 142 -9.46 3.31 30.21
N LYS A 143 -9.34 4.50 29.61
CA LYS A 143 -10.11 5.70 29.99
C LYS A 143 -10.42 6.50 28.74
N LEU A 144 -11.66 6.96 28.58
CA LEU A 144 -11.99 7.85 27.47
C LEU A 144 -11.27 9.20 27.63
N ALA A 145 -10.71 9.71 26.54
CA ALA A 145 -10.24 11.08 26.46
C ALA A 145 -11.37 12.08 26.77
N GLU A 146 -11.06 13.13 27.54
CA GLU A 146 -12.05 14.14 27.98
C GLU A 146 -12.74 14.87 26.82
N GLN A 147 -12.02 15.01 25.70
CA GLN A 147 -12.53 15.55 24.43
C GLN A 147 -12.29 14.49 23.34
N PRO A 148 -13.15 13.45 23.24
CA PRO A 148 -12.92 12.35 22.33
C PRO A 148 -13.10 12.82 20.88
N LYS A 149 -12.06 12.60 20.06
CA LYS A 149 -11.96 13.05 18.66
C LYS A 149 -13.24 12.84 17.81
N PRO A 150 -13.97 11.71 17.89
CA PRO A 150 -15.20 11.52 17.12
C PRO A 150 -16.29 12.54 17.45
N VAL A 151 -16.49 12.88 18.73
CA VAL A 151 -17.48 13.87 19.18
C VAL A 151 -17.08 15.26 18.70
N VAL A 152 -15.80 15.62 18.82
CA VAL A 152 -15.27 16.91 18.39
C VAL A 152 -15.45 17.11 16.89
N GLN A 153 -15.14 16.10 16.06
CA GLN A 153 -15.29 16.21 14.60
C GLN A 153 -16.75 16.15 14.15
N PHE A 154 -17.60 15.37 14.82
CA PHE A 154 -19.04 15.37 14.55
C PHE A 154 -19.67 16.74 14.82
N LEU A 155 -19.35 17.36 15.97
CA LEU A 155 -19.83 18.71 16.30
C LEU A 155 -19.31 19.75 15.30
N GLU A 156 -18.04 19.67 14.89
CA GLU A 156 -17.47 20.57 13.88
C GLU A 156 -18.16 20.47 12.51
N ALA A 157 -18.56 19.27 12.08
CA ALA A 157 -19.35 19.09 10.87
C ALA A 157 -20.77 19.68 11.04
N LYS A 158 -21.39 19.44 12.21
CA LYS A 158 -22.74 19.91 12.56
C LYS A 158 -22.81 21.45 12.65
N GLU A 159 -21.79 22.09 13.21
CA GLU A 159 -21.58 23.56 13.18
C GLU A 159 -21.52 24.10 11.74
N ALA A 160 -20.92 23.35 10.81
CA ALA A 160 -20.87 23.69 9.39
C ALA A 160 -22.17 23.33 8.62
N GLY A 161 -23.24 22.90 9.32
CA GLY A 161 -24.51 22.49 8.73
C GLY A 161 -24.46 21.15 8.00
N ILE A 162 -23.59 20.23 8.43
CA ILE A 162 -23.41 18.90 7.84
C ILE A 162 -23.56 17.84 8.95
N VAL A 163 -24.64 17.06 8.90
CA VAL A 163 -24.77 15.85 9.72
C VAL A 163 -23.84 14.78 9.14
N THR A 164 -23.13 14.05 10.00
CA THR A 164 -22.17 13.01 9.60
C THR A 164 -22.39 11.73 10.40
N ARG A 165 -21.98 10.59 9.86
CA ARG A 165 -21.88 9.32 10.58
C ARG A 165 -20.44 9.18 11.10
N PRO A 166 -20.18 9.24 12.43
CA PRO A 166 -18.86 8.99 12.98
C PRO A 166 -18.40 7.57 12.66
N VAL A 167 -17.14 7.41 12.28
CA VAL A 167 -16.50 6.11 12.02
C VAL A 167 -15.51 5.81 13.14
N ILE A 168 -15.64 4.67 13.80
CA ILE A 168 -14.70 4.19 14.82
C ILE A 168 -14.27 2.75 14.52
N LEU A 169 -13.05 2.39 14.91
CA LEU A 169 -12.63 0.99 14.93
C LEU A 169 -13.39 0.26 16.05
N GLY A 170 -13.84 -0.96 15.80
CA GLY A 170 -14.56 -1.76 16.78
C GLY A 170 -13.69 -2.34 17.88
N PRO A 171 -14.27 -2.67 19.05
CA PRO A 171 -13.51 -3.12 20.21
C PRO A 171 -12.85 -4.49 20.02
N VAL A 172 -13.40 -5.36 19.17
CA VAL A 172 -12.82 -6.69 18.88
C VAL A 172 -11.67 -6.55 17.90
N SER A 173 -11.82 -5.75 16.84
CA SER A 173 -10.72 -5.40 15.92
C SER A 173 -9.59 -4.67 16.61
N PHE A 174 -9.88 -3.66 17.45
CA PHE A 174 -8.85 -2.90 18.17
C PHE A 174 -7.96 -3.80 19.03
N LEU A 175 -8.54 -4.80 19.71
CA LEU A 175 -7.77 -5.76 20.52
C LEU A 175 -7.16 -6.89 19.69
N THR A 176 -7.84 -7.39 18.64
CA THR A 176 -7.29 -8.46 17.77
C THR A 176 -6.11 -7.97 16.92
N LEU A 177 -6.04 -6.65 16.63
CA LEU A 177 -4.92 -6.00 15.93
C LEU A 177 -3.82 -5.50 16.88
N ALA A 178 -4.00 -5.65 18.20
CA ALA A 178 -3.06 -5.24 19.24
C ALA A 178 -1.96 -6.28 19.50
N LYS A 179 -1.05 -5.96 20.44
CA LYS A 179 -0.05 -6.88 20.98
C LYS A 179 0.27 -6.55 22.45
N ALA A 180 0.94 -7.46 23.15
CA ALA A 180 1.63 -7.16 24.40
C ALA A 180 2.84 -6.22 24.16
N ASP A 181 3.16 -5.37 25.15
CA ASP A 181 4.41 -4.60 25.18
C ASP A 181 5.63 -5.49 25.51
N ARG A 182 6.84 -4.98 25.36
CA ARG A 182 8.08 -5.74 25.59
C ARG A 182 8.18 -6.18 27.06
N GLY A 183 8.17 -7.50 27.28
CA GLY A 183 8.22 -8.10 28.62
C GLY A 183 6.85 -8.23 29.30
N GLN A 184 5.76 -7.91 28.59
CA GLN A 184 4.39 -8.19 28.99
C GLN A 184 3.93 -9.52 28.36
N THR A 185 2.86 -10.11 28.89
CA THR A 185 2.34 -11.44 28.48
C THR A 185 0.87 -11.45 28.10
N VAL A 186 0.19 -10.30 28.20
CA VAL A 186 -1.25 -10.13 27.93
C VAL A 186 -1.65 -10.60 26.53
N ASP A 187 -2.57 -11.56 26.52
CA ASP A 187 -3.39 -11.89 25.35
C ASP A 187 -4.43 -10.76 25.14
N PRO A 188 -4.27 -9.85 24.16
CA PRO A 188 -4.95 -8.56 24.17
C PRO A 188 -6.47 -8.65 24.17
N ILE A 189 -7.05 -9.70 23.54
CA ILE A 189 -8.50 -9.88 23.47
C ILE A 189 -9.14 -10.11 24.86
N THR A 190 -8.39 -10.60 25.84
CA THR A 190 -8.89 -10.79 27.22
C THR A 190 -9.31 -9.47 27.88
N LYS A 191 -8.78 -8.34 27.40
CA LYS A 191 -9.10 -6.97 27.86
C LYS A 191 -10.43 -6.42 27.33
N ILE A 192 -11.21 -7.20 26.57
CA ILE A 192 -12.50 -6.76 25.99
C ILE A 192 -13.47 -6.21 27.05
N ASN A 193 -13.54 -6.84 28.22
CA ASN A 193 -14.43 -6.41 29.31
C ASN A 193 -14.00 -5.07 29.94
N ASP A 194 -12.69 -4.80 29.98
CA ASP A 194 -12.12 -3.55 30.49
C ASP A 194 -12.30 -2.39 29.49
N LEU A 195 -12.30 -2.71 28.18
CA LEU A 195 -12.41 -1.75 27.08
C LEU A 195 -13.87 -1.34 26.79
N LEU A 196 -14.83 -2.28 26.86
CA LEU A 196 -16.23 -2.02 26.51
C LEU A 196 -16.91 -0.84 27.26
N PRO A 197 -16.65 -0.56 28.55
CA PRO A 197 -17.18 0.63 29.22
C PRO A 197 -16.81 1.96 28.52
N VAL A 198 -15.60 2.04 27.97
CA VAL A 198 -15.09 3.22 27.26
C VAL A 198 -15.81 3.42 25.92
N TYR A 199 -16.19 2.33 25.24
CA TYR A 199 -17.05 2.38 24.05
C TYR A 199 -18.48 2.80 24.40
N VAL A 200 -19.04 2.31 25.51
CA VAL A 200 -20.37 2.74 25.99
C VAL A 200 -20.40 4.25 26.26
N GLU A 201 -19.38 4.78 26.95
CA GLU A 201 -19.27 6.22 27.21
C GLU A 201 -19.13 7.02 25.90
N LEU A 202 -18.31 6.56 24.95
CA LEU A 202 -18.12 7.22 23.66
C LEU A 202 -19.42 7.26 22.84
N LEU A 203 -20.17 6.16 22.77
CA LEU A 203 -21.45 6.11 22.07
C LEU A 203 -22.49 7.02 22.72
N GLN A 204 -22.54 7.07 24.06
CA GLN A 204 -23.43 7.99 24.78
C GLN A 204 -23.11 9.45 24.45
N LYS A 205 -21.84 9.87 24.51
CA LYS A 205 -21.44 11.24 24.13
C LYS A 205 -21.72 11.57 22.66
N LEU A 206 -21.61 10.60 21.75
CA LEU A 206 -22.00 10.78 20.34
C LEU A 206 -23.52 10.96 20.19
N LYS A 207 -24.34 10.22 20.95
CA LYS A 207 -25.79 10.39 20.95
C LYS A 207 -26.21 11.73 21.58
N GLU A 208 -25.55 12.16 22.66
CA GLU A 208 -25.73 13.47 23.30
C GLU A 208 -25.38 14.64 22.38
N ALA A 209 -24.30 14.53 21.60
CA ALA A 209 -23.98 15.48 20.53
C ALA A 209 -25.04 15.49 19.41
N GLY A 210 -25.85 14.42 19.32
CA GLY A 210 -26.94 14.24 18.37
C GLY A 210 -26.53 13.54 17.08
N ALA A 211 -25.63 12.54 17.15
CA ALA A 211 -25.40 11.59 16.07
C ALA A 211 -26.53 10.55 16.05
N GLU A 212 -27.15 10.36 14.89
CA GLU A 212 -28.24 9.40 14.69
C GLU A 212 -27.70 7.99 14.45
N ASP A 213 -26.65 7.87 13.64
CA ASP A 213 -25.95 6.64 13.27
C ASP A 213 -24.47 6.70 13.65
N VAL A 214 -23.85 5.54 13.84
CA VAL A 214 -22.39 5.35 13.97
C VAL A 214 -21.96 4.17 13.10
N GLN A 215 -20.80 4.29 12.47
CA GLN A 215 -20.13 3.16 11.82
C GLN A 215 -19.07 2.59 12.76
N ILE A 216 -19.13 1.29 13.00
CA ILE A 216 -18.14 0.56 13.79
C ILE A 216 -17.47 -0.46 12.87
N ASP A 217 -16.22 -0.17 12.51
CA ASP A 217 -15.42 -1.01 11.63
C ASP A 217 -14.95 -2.26 12.40
N GLU A 218 -15.41 -3.45 12.00
CA GLU A 218 -14.92 -4.74 12.49
C GLU A 218 -14.29 -5.58 11.35
N PRO A 219 -13.27 -5.05 10.63
CA PRO A 219 -12.70 -5.70 9.46
C PRO A 219 -12.01 -7.04 9.77
N VAL A 220 -11.68 -7.34 11.03
CA VAL A 220 -11.10 -8.66 11.38
C VAL A 220 -12.04 -9.84 11.11
N LEU A 221 -13.34 -9.61 10.86
CA LEU A 221 -14.28 -10.65 10.44
C LEU A 221 -13.91 -11.31 9.09
N VAL A 222 -13.05 -10.70 8.27
CA VAL A 222 -12.53 -11.30 7.02
C VAL A 222 -11.33 -12.24 7.24
N PHE A 223 -10.79 -12.32 8.46
CA PHE A 223 -9.73 -13.26 8.84
C PHE A 223 -10.28 -14.61 9.29
N ASP A 224 -9.42 -15.63 9.28
CA ASP A 224 -9.62 -16.83 10.10
C ASP A 224 -9.41 -16.45 11.58
N LEU A 225 -10.49 -16.21 12.30
CA LEU A 225 -10.44 -15.70 13.67
C LEU A 225 -10.09 -16.80 14.69
N PRO A 226 -9.11 -16.58 15.59
CA PRO A 226 -8.96 -17.40 16.79
C PRO A 226 -10.24 -17.41 17.62
N ALA A 227 -10.59 -18.56 18.20
CA ALA A 227 -11.85 -18.74 18.94
C ALA A 227 -12.13 -17.61 19.94
N LYS A 228 -11.14 -17.22 20.76
CA LYS A 228 -11.26 -16.09 21.72
C LYS A 228 -11.69 -14.76 21.07
N SER A 229 -11.18 -14.44 19.89
CA SER A 229 -11.57 -13.22 19.15
C SER A 229 -12.97 -13.36 18.53
N LYS A 230 -13.34 -14.56 18.08
CA LYS A 230 -14.69 -14.84 17.56
C LYS A 230 -15.75 -14.78 18.67
N ASP A 231 -15.47 -15.42 19.81
CA ASP A 231 -16.31 -15.44 21.00
C ASP A 231 -16.52 -14.03 21.60
N ALA A 232 -15.54 -13.13 21.47
CA ALA A 232 -15.60 -11.77 21.98
C ALA A 232 -16.65 -10.88 21.29
N PHE A 233 -17.04 -11.19 20.05
CA PHE A 233 -18.08 -10.43 19.32
C PHE A 233 -19.42 -10.43 20.06
N LYS A 234 -19.82 -11.58 20.62
CA LYS A 234 -21.13 -11.72 21.25
C LYS A 234 -21.31 -10.80 22.47
N PRO A 235 -20.51 -10.91 23.57
CA PRO A 235 -20.68 -10.04 24.73
C PRO A 235 -20.39 -8.56 24.42
N ALA A 236 -19.56 -8.27 23.41
CA ALA A 236 -19.36 -6.91 22.93
C ALA A 236 -20.63 -6.33 22.32
N TYR A 237 -21.20 -6.97 21.30
CA TYR A 237 -22.31 -6.41 20.53
C TYR A 237 -23.69 -6.64 21.15
N GLU A 238 -23.86 -7.64 22.04
CA GLU A 238 -24.99 -7.67 22.97
C GLU A 238 -24.97 -6.43 23.89
N LYS A 239 -23.82 -6.09 24.47
CA LYS A 239 -23.68 -4.94 25.39
C LYS A 239 -23.82 -3.58 24.69
N LEU A 240 -23.28 -3.44 23.48
CA LEU A 240 -23.41 -2.19 22.70
C LEU A 240 -24.80 -2.04 22.07
N GLY A 241 -25.41 -3.13 21.59
CA GLY A 241 -26.77 -3.13 21.06
C GLY A 241 -27.83 -2.84 22.14
N ALA A 242 -27.63 -3.35 23.36
CA ALA A 242 -28.53 -3.11 24.50
C ALA A 242 -28.58 -1.65 25.00
N LEU A 243 -27.79 -0.74 24.42
CA LEU A 243 -27.88 0.70 24.72
C LEU A 243 -29.16 1.34 24.16
N GLY A 244 -29.70 0.81 23.06
CA GLY A 244 -30.90 1.36 22.40
C GLY A 244 -30.77 2.86 22.12
N ASP A 245 -31.80 3.64 22.50
CA ASP A 245 -31.85 5.09 22.29
C ASP A 245 -30.73 5.88 23.00
N LYS A 246 -29.98 5.27 23.93
CA LYS A 246 -28.81 5.88 24.58
C LYS A 246 -27.56 5.91 23.69
N ALA A 247 -27.62 5.32 22.50
CA ALA A 247 -26.54 5.32 21.51
C ALA A 247 -27.05 5.76 20.12
N PRO A 248 -26.16 6.10 19.17
CA PRO A 248 -26.48 6.14 17.76
C PRO A 248 -26.74 4.71 17.25
N ARG A 249 -27.51 4.57 16.18
CA ARG A 249 -27.75 3.28 15.51
C ARG A 249 -26.44 2.73 14.94
N ILE A 250 -26.08 1.51 15.31
CA ILE A 250 -24.79 0.90 14.92
C ILE A 250 -24.91 0.24 13.54
N VAL A 251 -24.09 0.69 12.59
CA VAL A 251 -23.77 -0.05 11.37
C VAL A 251 -22.39 -0.68 11.56
N LEU A 252 -22.31 -2.00 11.62
CA LEU A 252 -21.04 -2.73 11.69
C LEU A 252 -20.46 -2.91 10.29
N ALA A 253 -19.16 -2.67 10.11
CA ALA A 253 -18.54 -2.59 8.79
C ALA A 253 -17.37 -3.57 8.58
N THR A 254 -17.39 -4.25 7.42
CA THR A 254 -16.40 -5.26 7.01
C THR A 254 -16.00 -5.03 5.55
N TYR A 255 -14.73 -5.23 5.20
CA TYR A 255 -14.20 -4.91 3.87
C TYR A 255 -12.90 -5.66 3.53
N PHE A 256 -12.51 -5.65 2.24
CA PHE A 256 -11.35 -6.35 1.66
C PHE A 256 -11.43 -7.88 1.57
N GLY A 257 -12.53 -8.48 2.01
CA GLY A 257 -12.77 -9.91 1.94
C GLY A 257 -14.24 -10.26 2.15
N ASP A 258 -14.54 -11.55 2.13
CA ASP A 258 -15.83 -12.09 2.54
C ASP A 258 -15.89 -12.39 4.05
N ILE A 259 -17.10 -12.53 4.57
CA ILE A 259 -17.37 -12.90 5.98
C ILE A 259 -18.12 -14.23 6.13
N VAL A 260 -18.27 -15.00 5.04
CA VAL A 260 -19.12 -16.20 4.99
C VAL A 260 -18.62 -17.37 5.85
N HIS A 261 -17.32 -17.40 6.17
CA HIS A 261 -16.69 -18.34 7.11
C HIS A 261 -16.90 -17.95 8.59
N ASN A 262 -17.31 -16.70 8.84
CA ASN A 262 -17.70 -16.18 10.15
C ASN A 262 -19.21 -15.83 10.21
N ILE A 263 -20.02 -16.44 9.34
CA ILE A 263 -21.47 -16.19 9.23
C ILE A 263 -22.24 -16.50 10.55
N ASP A 264 -21.70 -17.40 11.36
CA ASP A 264 -22.14 -17.77 12.70
C ASP A 264 -21.97 -16.67 13.76
N VAL A 265 -21.23 -15.60 13.47
CA VAL A 265 -21.15 -14.40 14.32
C VAL A 265 -22.40 -13.52 14.15
N LEU A 266 -22.99 -13.46 12.94
CA LEU A 266 -24.08 -12.52 12.61
C LEU A 266 -25.32 -12.63 13.51
N PRO A 267 -25.76 -13.81 14.00
CA PRO A 267 -26.84 -13.89 14.99
C PRO A 267 -26.61 -13.06 16.26
N ALA A 268 -25.37 -12.92 16.72
CA ALA A 268 -25.05 -12.05 17.86
C ALA A 268 -25.08 -10.55 17.51
N LEU A 269 -25.08 -10.22 16.22
CA LEU A 269 -25.15 -8.87 15.67
C LEU A 269 -26.59 -8.46 15.30
N HIS A 270 -27.60 -9.32 15.46
CA HIS A 270 -29.00 -9.06 15.04
C HIS A 270 -29.66 -7.85 15.72
N ASN A 271 -29.15 -7.41 16.87
CA ASN A 271 -29.59 -6.21 17.59
C ASN A 271 -28.98 -4.90 17.04
N LEU A 272 -28.06 -4.97 16.06
CA LEU A 272 -27.47 -3.79 15.41
C LEU A 272 -28.35 -3.33 14.25
N TYR A 273 -28.26 -2.06 13.87
CA TYR A 273 -29.11 -1.48 12.82
C TYR A 273 -28.77 -1.97 11.42
N GLY A 274 -27.49 -2.24 11.13
CA GLY A 274 -27.09 -2.77 9.83
C GLY A 274 -25.68 -3.33 9.75
N ILE A 275 -25.40 -4.01 8.65
CA ILE A 275 -24.11 -4.62 8.32
C ILE A 275 -23.63 -4.08 6.96
N HIS A 276 -22.35 -3.72 6.86
CA HIS A 276 -21.67 -3.37 5.61
C HIS A 276 -20.71 -4.48 5.18
N ILE A 277 -20.76 -4.81 3.89
CA ILE A 277 -19.92 -5.80 3.21
C ILE A 277 -19.38 -5.28 1.89
N ASP A 278 -18.22 -5.81 1.48
CA ASP A 278 -17.54 -5.51 0.23
C ASP A 278 -18.05 -6.41 -0.91
N LEU A 279 -18.80 -5.82 -1.84
CA LEU A 279 -19.37 -6.46 -3.02
C LEU A 279 -18.60 -6.11 -4.31
N VAL A 280 -17.40 -5.53 -4.17
CA VAL A 280 -16.42 -5.36 -5.25
C VAL A 280 -15.41 -6.50 -5.19
N ARG A 281 -14.89 -6.79 -4.00
CA ARG A 281 -13.86 -7.80 -3.76
C ARG A 281 -14.39 -9.23 -3.69
N ASN A 282 -15.60 -9.40 -3.15
CA ASN A 282 -16.31 -10.68 -3.01
C ASN A 282 -17.83 -10.51 -3.31
N PRO A 283 -18.22 -10.17 -4.55
CA PRO A 283 -19.63 -9.97 -4.92
C PRO A 283 -20.54 -11.18 -4.64
N GLU A 284 -19.98 -12.38 -4.68
CA GLU A 284 -20.67 -13.66 -4.44
C GLU A 284 -21.15 -13.83 -2.99
N GLN A 285 -20.62 -13.08 -2.02
CA GLN A 285 -21.02 -13.22 -0.62
C GLN A 285 -22.44 -12.70 -0.32
N LEU A 286 -23.01 -11.90 -1.23
CA LEU A 286 -24.27 -11.18 -1.04
C LEU A 286 -25.41 -12.08 -0.55
N ASP A 287 -25.63 -13.21 -1.21
CA ASP A 287 -26.77 -14.09 -0.94
C ASP A 287 -26.67 -14.76 0.44
N THR A 288 -25.48 -15.21 0.80
CA THR A 288 -25.19 -15.84 2.10
C THR A 288 -25.35 -14.85 3.24
N VAL A 289 -24.84 -13.62 3.08
CA VAL A 289 -24.95 -12.58 4.12
C VAL A 289 -26.39 -12.09 4.26
N VAL A 290 -27.09 -11.83 3.15
CA VAL A 290 -28.51 -11.42 3.14
C VAL A 290 -29.40 -12.46 3.82
N GLY A 291 -29.14 -13.75 3.62
CA GLY A 291 -29.86 -14.85 4.29
C GLY A 291 -29.60 -14.95 5.81
N ALA A 292 -28.54 -14.32 6.32
CA ALA A 292 -28.17 -14.34 7.73
C ALA A 292 -28.50 -13.04 8.49
N LEU A 293 -29.00 -11.99 7.82
CA LEU A 293 -29.40 -10.74 8.46
C LEU A 293 -30.66 -10.90 9.32
N GLY A 294 -30.69 -10.22 10.46
CA GLY A 294 -31.90 -10.10 11.28
C GLY A 294 -33.03 -9.37 10.53
N PRO A 295 -34.31 -9.58 10.91
CA PRO A 295 -35.47 -9.24 10.08
C PRO A 295 -35.62 -7.74 9.77
N ASN A 296 -35.06 -6.86 10.61
CA ASN A 296 -35.11 -5.40 10.44
C ASN A 296 -33.75 -4.78 10.03
N GLN A 297 -32.68 -5.58 9.90
CA GLN A 297 -31.34 -5.04 9.67
C GLN A 297 -31.16 -4.49 8.26
N VAL A 298 -30.42 -3.39 8.14
CA VAL A 298 -30.08 -2.73 6.86
C VAL A 298 -28.78 -3.31 6.30
N LEU A 299 -28.75 -3.58 5.00
CA LEU A 299 -27.52 -3.90 4.27
C LEU A 299 -26.90 -2.63 3.70
N SER A 300 -25.61 -2.40 3.98
CA SER A 300 -24.80 -1.37 3.33
C SER A 300 -23.94 -2.03 2.26
N ALA A 301 -24.41 -2.00 1.02
CA ALA A 301 -23.86 -2.70 -0.13
C ALA A 301 -22.66 -1.92 -0.72
N GLY A 302 -21.44 -2.39 -0.43
CA GLY A 302 -20.20 -1.78 -0.92
C GLY A 302 -19.93 -2.11 -2.39
N VAL A 303 -20.43 -1.28 -3.32
CA VAL A 303 -20.41 -1.55 -4.77
C VAL A 303 -19.55 -0.58 -5.59
N VAL A 304 -19.02 0.49 -4.98
CA VAL A 304 -18.06 1.42 -5.60
C VAL A 304 -16.66 1.20 -5.01
N ASP A 305 -15.69 0.81 -5.84
CA ASP A 305 -14.37 0.37 -5.38
C ASP A 305 -13.61 1.45 -4.59
N GLY A 306 -13.33 1.21 -3.29
CA GLY A 306 -12.53 2.10 -2.43
C GLY A 306 -11.03 1.81 -2.42
N ARG A 307 -10.57 0.80 -3.15
CA ARG A 307 -9.18 0.32 -3.25
C ARG A 307 -8.55 0.52 -4.62
N ASN A 308 -9.32 0.69 -5.69
CA ASN A 308 -8.83 0.90 -7.06
C ASN A 308 -9.46 2.11 -7.77
N ILE A 309 -8.78 2.63 -8.80
CA ILE A 309 -9.06 3.92 -9.45
C ILE A 309 -9.97 3.85 -10.69
N TRP A 310 -10.50 2.68 -11.01
CA TRP A 310 -11.37 2.51 -12.16
C TRP A 310 -12.74 3.16 -11.92
N LYS A 311 -13.32 3.67 -13.02
CA LYS A 311 -14.70 4.14 -13.07
C LYS A 311 -15.64 2.95 -12.91
N THR A 312 -16.53 3.01 -11.92
CA THR A 312 -17.42 1.90 -11.59
C THR A 312 -18.35 1.57 -12.76
N ASN A 313 -18.45 0.31 -13.17
CA ASN A 313 -19.46 -0.14 -14.14
C ASN A 313 -20.86 -0.02 -13.52
N PHE A 314 -21.60 1.05 -13.86
CA PHE A 314 -22.87 1.37 -13.20
C PHE A 314 -23.92 0.28 -13.41
N LYS A 315 -23.99 -0.34 -14.59
CA LYS A 315 -24.91 -1.46 -14.84
C LYS A 315 -24.64 -2.60 -13.84
N ALA A 316 -23.40 -3.08 -13.78
CA ALA A 316 -23.02 -4.20 -12.92
C ALA A 316 -23.06 -3.87 -11.42
N ALA A 317 -23.06 -2.58 -11.03
CA ALA A 317 -23.29 -2.15 -9.65
C ALA A 317 -24.79 -2.08 -9.31
N ILE A 318 -25.60 -1.50 -10.20
CA ILE A 318 -27.06 -1.39 -10.08
C ILE A 318 -27.68 -2.79 -9.97
N GLU A 319 -27.30 -3.74 -10.84
CA GLU A 319 -27.82 -5.11 -10.82
C GLU A 319 -27.60 -5.82 -9.45
N LYS A 320 -26.50 -5.54 -8.75
CA LYS A 320 -26.24 -6.07 -7.39
C LYS A 320 -27.13 -5.39 -6.33
N VAL A 321 -27.30 -4.07 -6.43
CA VAL A 321 -28.13 -3.29 -5.50
C VAL A 321 -29.61 -3.64 -5.69
N GLU A 322 -30.08 -3.82 -6.92
CA GLU A 322 -31.42 -4.31 -7.23
C GLU A 322 -31.66 -5.71 -6.68
N LEU A 323 -30.69 -6.63 -6.77
CA LEU A 323 -30.78 -7.96 -6.17
C LEU A 323 -30.88 -7.91 -4.63
N ALA A 324 -30.15 -7.00 -3.98
CA ALA A 324 -30.30 -6.76 -2.53
C ALA A 324 -31.70 -6.19 -2.19
N ILE A 325 -32.19 -5.22 -2.98
CA ILE A 325 -33.50 -4.59 -2.81
C ILE A 325 -34.64 -5.60 -3.00
N GLN A 326 -34.52 -6.52 -3.95
CA GLN A 326 -35.49 -7.61 -4.18
C GLN A 326 -35.63 -8.55 -2.96
N LYS A 327 -34.57 -8.69 -2.15
CA LYS A 327 -34.53 -9.61 -0.99
C LYS A 327 -34.84 -8.93 0.34
N LEU A 328 -34.48 -7.65 0.50
CA LEU A 328 -34.60 -6.91 1.76
C LEU A 328 -35.69 -5.84 1.77
N GLY A 329 -36.13 -5.40 0.59
CA GLY A 329 -36.91 -4.17 0.41
C GLY A 329 -36.01 -2.94 0.27
N LYS A 330 -36.46 -1.94 -0.49
CA LYS A 330 -35.68 -0.72 -0.83
C LYS A 330 -35.19 0.03 0.41
N ASP A 331 -36.01 0.10 1.46
CA ASP A 331 -35.77 0.90 2.67
C ASP A 331 -34.74 0.22 3.62
N ARG A 332 -34.22 -0.96 3.23
CA ARG A 332 -33.19 -1.73 3.95
C ARG A 332 -31.89 -1.91 3.17
N VAL A 333 -31.67 -1.13 2.10
CA VAL A 333 -30.42 -1.16 1.32
C VAL A 333 -29.81 0.23 1.19
N ILE A 334 -28.54 0.37 1.58
CA ILE A 334 -27.71 1.56 1.39
C ILE A 334 -26.68 1.26 0.31
N VAL A 335 -26.51 2.16 -0.66
CA VAL A 335 -25.41 2.12 -1.63
C VAL A 335 -24.16 2.72 -0.99
N ALA A 336 -23.06 1.97 -0.99
CA ALA A 336 -21.81 2.38 -0.34
C ALA A 336 -20.58 2.16 -1.25
N THR A 337 -19.46 2.77 -0.85
CA THR A 337 -18.13 2.33 -1.31
C THR A 337 -17.79 0.98 -0.68
N SER A 338 -16.91 0.19 -1.31
CA SER A 338 -16.48 -1.12 -0.78
C SER A 338 -15.59 -1.04 0.46
N SER A 339 -14.96 0.12 0.68
CA SER A 339 -14.15 0.45 1.85
C SER A 339 -14.10 1.96 2.05
N SER A 340 -13.32 2.42 3.03
CA SER A 340 -12.84 3.80 3.07
C SER A 340 -12.13 4.18 1.75
N LEU A 341 -12.33 5.42 1.29
CA LEU A 341 -11.64 6.01 0.13
C LEU A 341 -10.19 6.44 0.43
N LEU A 342 -9.65 6.12 1.63
CA LEU A 342 -8.26 6.36 2.03
C LEU A 342 -7.23 5.80 1.04
N HIS A 343 -7.56 4.69 0.37
CA HIS A 343 -6.65 3.92 -0.49
C HIS A 343 -6.66 4.36 -1.96
N VAL A 344 -7.53 5.32 -2.33
CA VAL A 344 -7.57 5.92 -3.66
C VAL A 344 -7.11 7.39 -3.63
N PRO A 345 -6.69 7.98 -4.76
CA PRO A 345 -6.23 9.35 -4.80
C PRO A 345 -7.38 10.35 -4.64
N HIS A 346 -7.08 11.64 -4.50
CA HIS A 346 -8.10 12.64 -4.18
C HIS A 346 -9.06 12.97 -5.34
N THR A 347 -8.58 13.39 -6.52
CA THR A 347 -9.44 13.74 -7.66
C THR A 347 -8.70 13.62 -9.00
N LEU A 348 -9.38 13.03 -9.98
CA LEU A 348 -8.91 12.93 -11.36
C LEU A 348 -8.79 14.31 -12.03
N ALA A 349 -9.49 15.34 -11.52
CA ALA A 349 -9.38 16.72 -12.00
C ALA A 349 -7.99 17.36 -11.77
N SER A 350 -7.13 16.77 -10.93
CA SER A 350 -5.73 17.20 -10.79
C SER A 350 -4.80 16.67 -11.88
N GLU A 351 -5.20 15.61 -12.61
CA GLU A 351 -4.43 15.05 -13.70
C GLU A 351 -4.70 15.81 -15.01
N LYS A 352 -3.64 16.34 -15.63
CA LYS A 352 -3.72 17.14 -16.87
C LYS A 352 -3.03 16.50 -18.09
N ASN A 353 -2.18 15.50 -17.85
CA ASN A 353 -1.27 14.93 -18.84
C ASN A 353 -1.60 13.45 -19.18
N LEU A 354 -2.73 12.93 -18.68
CA LEU A 354 -3.23 11.62 -19.07
C LEU A 354 -3.86 11.69 -20.46
N ASP A 355 -3.67 10.64 -21.24
CA ASP A 355 -4.38 10.39 -22.50
C ASP A 355 -5.90 10.47 -22.27
N ALA A 356 -6.64 11.10 -23.19
CA ALA A 356 -8.07 11.37 -23.05
C ALA A 356 -8.93 10.10 -23.07
N GLU A 357 -8.51 9.05 -23.79
CA GLU A 357 -9.17 7.73 -23.80
C GLU A 357 -9.04 7.10 -22.40
N VAL A 358 -7.81 6.95 -21.94
CA VAL A 358 -7.48 6.29 -20.67
C VAL A 358 -8.02 7.07 -19.47
N ARG A 359 -8.02 8.40 -19.54
CA ARG A 359 -8.61 9.29 -18.53
C ARG A 359 -10.09 9.00 -18.32
N ASP A 360 -10.85 8.69 -19.38
CA ASP A 360 -12.28 8.41 -19.26
C ASP A 360 -12.57 7.05 -18.60
N TRP A 361 -11.57 6.21 -18.37
CA TRP A 361 -11.75 4.93 -17.67
C TRP A 361 -11.61 5.05 -16.14
N PHE A 362 -11.24 6.22 -15.61
CA PHE A 362 -10.91 6.41 -14.20
C PHE A 362 -11.94 7.21 -13.39
N SER A 363 -11.95 6.96 -12.08
CA SER A 363 -12.60 7.75 -11.03
C SER A 363 -11.71 7.71 -9.78
N PHE A 364 -11.31 8.85 -9.23
CA PHE A 364 -10.63 8.92 -7.92
C PHE A 364 -11.67 9.28 -6.82
N ALA A 365 -11.25 9.59 -5.58
CA ALA A 365 -12.18 9.73 -4.45
C ALA A 365 -13.33 10.74 -4.68
N VAL A 366 -13.03 11.94 -5.20
CA VAL A 366 -14.04 12.96 -5.54
C VAL A 366 -15.03 12.44 -6.58
N GLU A 367 -14.56 11.71 -7.59
CA GLU A 367 -15.44 11.17 -8.63
C GLU A 367 -16.29 10.00 -8.09
N LYS A 368 -15.73 9.13 -7.24
CA LYS A 368 -16.43 8.03 -6.56
C LYS A 368 -17.54 8.49 -5.61
N THR A 369 -17.44 9.68 -5.01
CA THR A 369 -18.55 10.26 -4.24
C THR A 369 -19.76 10.64 -5.12
N ALA A 370 -19.57 10.89 -6.42
CA ALA A 370 -20.68 11.02 -7.37
C ALA A 370 -21.16 9.66 -7.89
N GLU A 371 -20.28 8.66 -8.02
CA GLU A 371 -20.67 7.30 -8.46
C GLU A 371 -21.72 6.67 -7.53
N VAL A 372 -21.51 6.72 -6.20
CA VAL A 372 -22.49 6.18 -5.24
C VAL A 372 -23.86 6.87 -5.33
N VAL A 373 -23.88 8.19 -5.58
CA VAL A 373 -25.12 8.98 -5.71
C VAL A 373 -25.86 8.65 -7.01
N VAL A 374 -25.14 8.46 -8.13
CA VAL A 374 -25.75 8.03 -9.40
C VAL A 374 -26.37 6.63 -9.27
N ILE A 375 -25.67 5.70 -8.63
CA ILE A 375 -26.18 4.33 -8.40
C ILE A 375 -27.39 4.35 -7.46
N ALA A 376 -27.34 5.11 -6.36
CA ALA A 376 -28.46 5.27 -5.43
C ALA A 376 -29.71 5.84 -6.12
N LYS A 377 -29.56 6.90 -6.93
CA LYS A 377 -30.66 7.49 -7.71
C LYS A 377 -31.22 6.53 -8.75
N ALA A 378 -30.37 5.75 -9.42
CA ALA A 378 -30.83 4.76 -10.40
C ALA A 378 -31.79 3.72 -9.79
N VAL A 379 -31.59 3.30 -8.54
CA VAL A 379 -32.45 2.30 -7.88
C VAL A 379 -33.63 2.88 -7.07
N THR A 380 -33.61 4.19 -6.77
CA THR A 380 -34.67 4.87 -5.99
C THR A 380 -35.60 5.75 -6.84
N GLU A 381 -35.05 6.52 -7.78
CA GLU A 381 -35.77 7.37 -8.74
C GLU A 381 -35.96 6.67 -10.10
N GLY A 382 -35.25 5.56 -10.33
CA GLY A 382 -35.26 4.75 -11.56
C GLY A 382 -34.18 5.17 -12.57
N PRO A 383 -33.72 4.27 -13.47
CA PRO A 383 -32.64 4.56 -14.42
C PRO A 383 -32.90 5.77 -15.34
N ALA A 384 -34.16 6.15 -15.53
CA ALA A 384 -34.56 7.31 -16.33
C ALA A 384 -34.10 8.66 -15.73
N ALA A 385 -33.92 8.74 -14.40
CA ALA A 385 -33.50 9.95 -13.68
C ALA A 385 -32.00 10.28 -13.87
N VAL A 386 -31.18 9.27 -14.20
CA VAL A 386 -29.72 9.38 -14.39
C VAL A 386 -29.28 8.85 -15.77
N ARG A 387 -30.16 8.90 -16.77
CA ARG A 387 -29.94 8.31 -18.11
C ARG A 387 -28.64 8.76 -18.76
N GLU A 388 -28.33 10.06 -18.72
CA GLU A 388 -27.14 10.62 -19.37
C GLU A 388 -25.84 10.08 -18.72
N GLN A 389 -25.84 9.92 -17.39
CA GLN A 389 -24.73 9.36 -16.62
C GLN A 389 -24.56 7.86 -16.91
N LEU A 390 -25.66 7.10 -17.03
CA LEU A 390 -25.62 5.68 -17.39
C LEU A 390 -25.12 5.48 -18.84
N GLU A 391 -25.61 6.29 -19.78
CA GLU A 391 -25.16 6.25 -21.17
C GLU A 391 -23.69 6.64 -21.33
N ALA A 392 -23.21 7.65 -20.59
CA ALA A 392 -21.81 8.03 -20.57
C ALA A 392 -20.94 6.91 -19.99
N ASN A 393 -21.35 6.34 -18.85
CA ASN A 393 -20.65 5.23 -18.21
C ASN A 393 -20.53 4.00 -19.12
N ALA A 394 -21.63 3.61 -19.78
CA ALA A 394 -21.65 2.52 -20.74
C ALA A 394 -20.67 2.75 -21.92
N LYS A 395 -20.56 4.00 -22.41
CA LYS A 395 -19.59 4.37 -23.45
C LYS A 395 -18.15 4.27 -22.94
N SER A 396 -17.86 4.68 -21.71
CA SER A 396 -16.53 4.51 -21.08
C SER A 396 -16.13 3.04 -20.91
N VAL A 397 -17.04 2.21 -20.40
CA VAL A 397 -16.82 0.76 -20.20
C VAL A 397 -16.62 0.05 -21.54
N GLN A 398 -17.45 0.35 -22.54
CA GLN A 398 -17.30 -0.24 -23.88
C GLN A 398 -16.01 0.20 -24.57
N SER A 399 -15.64 1.49 -24.48
CA SER A 399 -14.38 2.04 -25.00
C SER A 399 -13.18 1.21 -24.53
N ARG A 400 -13.08 1.00 -23.20
CA ARG A 400 -12.03 0.18 -22.58
C ARG A 400 -12.04 -1.28 -23.04
N ALA A 401 -13.22 -1.90 -23.12
CA ALA A 401 -13.34 -3.29 -23.55
C ALA A 401 -12.89 -3.52 -25.00
N SER A 402 -13.07 -2.54 -25.89
CA SER A 402 -12.67 -2.59 -27.30
C SER A 402 -11.34 -1.91 -27.63
N SER A 403 -10.62 -1.36 -26.64
CA SER A 403 -9.37 -0.65 -26.89
C SER A 403 -8.26 -1.59 -27.35
N SER A 404 -7.38 -1.12 -28.24
CA SER A 404 -6.18 -1.87 -28.63
C SER A 404 -5.17 -2.00 -27.48
N ARG A 405 -5.30 -1.20 -26.40
CA ARG A 405 -4.45 -1.32 -25.20
C ARG A 405 -4.73 -2.59 -24.41
N THR A 406 -5.99 -3.01 -24.36
CA THR A 406 -6.50 -4.15 -23.56
C THR A 406 -6.64 -5.44 -24.36
N ASN A 407 -6.19 -5.42 -25.63
CA ASN A 407 -6.35 -6.48 -26.61
C ASN A 407 -5.09 -6.66 -27.49
N ASP A 408 -3.88 -6.69 -26.92
CA ASP A 408 -2.66 -6.92 -27.70
C ASP A 408 -2.57 -8.41 -28.14
N PRO A 409 -2.62 -8.71 -29.46
CA PRO A 409 -2.64 -10.09 -29.94
C PRO A 409 -1.31 -10.81 -29.70
N LYS A 410 -0.17 -10.10 -29.71
CA LYS A 410 1.16 -10.68 -29.50
C LYS A 410 1.38 -11.05 -28.04
N VAL A 411 0.91 -10.21 -27.10
CA VAL A 411 0.96 -10.54 -25.68
C VAL A 411 0.07 -11.76 -25.39
N LYS A 412 -1.14 -11.79 -25.95
CA LYS A 412 -2.08 -12.91 -25.81
C LYS A 412 -1.54 -14.22 -26.41
N GLU A 413 -0.93 -14.17 -27.59
CA GLU A 413 -0.25 -15.31 -28.23
C GLU A 413 0.93 -15.80 -27.38
N ARG A 414 1.78 -14.88 -26.88
CA ARG A 414 2.93 -15.20 -26.03
C ARG A 414 2.50 -15.83 -24.70
N GLN A 415 1.39 -15.40 -24.10
CA GLN A 415 0.83 -16.04 -22.90
C GLN A 415 0.30 -17.46 -23.19
N ALA A 416 -0.34 -17.68 -24.33
CA ALA A 416 -0.81 -19.00 -24.74
C ALA A 416 0.34 -19.98 -25.04
N ALA A 417 1.52 -19.48 -25.40
CA ALA A 417 2.73 -20.28 -25.63
C ALA A 417 3.51 -20.67 -24.36
N VAL A 418 3.05 -20.32 -23.15
CA VAL A 418 3.77 -20.62 -21.91
C VAL A 418 3.58 -22.08 -21.49
N THR A 419 4.68 -22.83 -21.39
CA THR A 419 4.68 -24.25 -20.98
C THR A 419 5.03 -24.45 -19.50
N GLU A 420 4.92 -25.68 -19.00
CA GLU A 420 5.29 -26.01 -17.60
C GLU A 420 6.81 -25.92 -17.38
N GLU A 421 7.60 -26.35 -18.37
CA GLU A 421 9.06 -26.33 -18.36
C GLU A 421 9.60 -24.90 -18.23
N MET A 422 8.90 -23.90 -18.78
CA MET A 422 9.24 -22.47 -18.64
C MET A 422 9.19 -21.94 -17.20
N HIS A 423 8.65 -22.70 -16.26
CA HIS A 423 8.60 -22.38 -14.83
C HIS A 423 9.70 -23.09 -14.01
N ASN A 424 10.70 -23.72 -14.64
CA ASN A 424 11.69 -24.54 -13.95
C ASN A 424 13.13 -24.17 -14.36
N ARG A 425 14.05 -24.13 -13.38
CA ARG A 425 15.51 -24.07 -13.66
C ARG A 425 15.95 -25.36 -14.36
N LYS A 426 17.03 -25.28 -15.12
CA LYS A 426 17.61 -26.42 -15.86
C LYS A 426 18.03 -27.56 -14.91
N SER A 427 18.64 -27.21 -13.77
CA SER A 427 19.03 -28.17 -12.73
C SER A 427 18.48 -27.80 -11.34
N ALA A 428 18.41 -28.79 -10.44
CA ALA A 428 18.09 -28.59 -9.03
C ALA A 428 19.24 -27.90 -8.27
N PHE A 429 18.93 -27.17 -7.20
CA PHE A 429 19.87 -26.28 -6.49
C PHE A 429 21.26 -26.88 -6.20
N PRO A 430 21.44 -28.13 -5.71
CA PRO A 430 22.78 -28.67 -5.43
C PRO A 430 23.71 -28.73 -6.66
N VAL A 431 23.15 -28.93 -7.86
CA VAL A 431 23.90 -28.88 -9.13
C VAL A 431 24.21 -27.43 -9.50
N ARG A 432 23.24 -26.52 -9.33
CA ARG A 432 23.44 -25.09 -9.60
C ARG A 432 24.51 -24.48 -8.70
N LEU A 433 24.47 -24.77 -7.41
CA LEU A 433 25.45 -24.34 -6.41
C LEU A 433 26.88 -24.76 -6.79
N ALA A 434 27.06 -25.97 -7.34
CA ALA A 434 28.36 -26.45 -7.80
C ALA A 434 28.88 -25.67 -9.02
N GLU A 435 28.02 -25.22 -9.94
CA GLU A 435 28.42 -24.35 -11.05
C GLU A 435 28.63 -22.89 -10.61
N GLN A 436 27.79 -22.38 -9.70
CA GLN A 436 27.91 -21.05 -9.09
C GLN A 436 29.21 -20.90 -8.28
N GLY A 437 29.65 -21.97 -7.61
CA GLY A 437 30.96 -22.01 -6.95
C GLY A 437 32.12 -21.77 -7.91
N LYS A 438 32.02 -22.24 -9.17
CA LYS A 438 33.05 -22.04 -10.21
C LYS A 438 32.99 -20.65 -10.85
N SER A 439 31.79 -20.08 -11.01
CA SER A 439 31.58 -18.79 -11.70
C SER A 439 31.67 -17.57 -10.78
N ILE A 440 31.41 -17.73 -9.48
CA ILE A 440 31.31 -16.63 -8.50
C ILE A 440 32.40 -16.75 -7.41
N ASN A 441 32.79 -17.97 -7.01
CA ASN A 441 33.88 -18.27 -6.06
C ASN A 441 33.86 -17.41 -4.78
N LEU A 442 32.79 -17.54 -3.99
CA LEU A 442 32.58 -16.78 -2.75
C LEU A 442 33.26 -17.43 -1.52
N PRO A 443 33.63 -16.63 -0.51
CA PRO A 443 34.03 -17.15 0.80
C PRO A 443 32.84 -17.72 1.59
N LEU A 444 33.12 -18.34 2.73
CA LEU A 444 32.12 -18.58 3.77
C LEU A 444 31.68 -17.23 4.38
N PHE A 445 30.42 -17.10 4.78
CA PHE A 445 29.80 -15.86 5.26
C PHE A 445 29.92 -14.67 4.28
N PRO A 446 29.57 -14.84 2.99
CA PRO A 446 29.74 -13.81 1.98
C PRO A 446 28.93 -12.56 2.31
N THR A 447 29.58 -11.41 2.16
CA THR A 447 29.06 -10.10 2.51
C THR A 447 28.45 -9.38 1.31
N THR A 448 27.26 -8.79 1.47
CA THR A 448 26.58 -8.05 0.39
C THR A 448 25.63 -7.00 0.95
N THR A 449 25.07 -6.17 0.07
CA THR A 449 23.94 -5.27 0.38
C THR A 449 22.72 -5.61 -0.48
N ILE A 450 21.59 -4.99 -0.17
CA ILE A 450 20.30 -5.34 -0.79
C ILE A 450 20.10 -4.65 -2.15
N GLY A 451 20.66 -3.47 -2.39
CA GLY A 451 20.46 -2.74 -3.65
C GLY A 451 20.83 -1.26 -3.53
N SER A 452 19.82 -0.40 -3.42
CA SER A 452 20.00 1.06 -3.30
C SER A 452 20.99 1.51 -2.22
N PHE A 453 21.80 2.52 -2.55
CA PHE A 453 22.67 3.29 -1.64
C PHE A 453 22.05 4.68 -1.34
N PRO A 454 22.59 5.45 -0.36
CA PRO A 454 22.09 6.77 0.04
C PRO A 454 21.65 7.70 -1.10
N GLN A 455 20.35 7.99 -1.19
CA GLN A 455 19.81 8.85 -2.24
C GLN A 455 20.11 10.33 -1.93
N THR A 456 21.28 10.79 -2.37
CA THR A 456 21.81 12.14 -2.10
C THR A 456 20.87 13.25 -2.57
N LYS A 457 21.13 14.48 -2.12
CA LYS A 457 20.41 15.66 -2.63
C LYS A 457 20.69 15.85 -4.13
N GLU A 458 21.91 15.54 -4.58
CA GLU A 458 22.33 15.78 -5.96
C GLU A 458 21.72 14.76 -6.94
N ILE A 459 21.68 13.47 -6.59
CA ILE A 459 20.92 12.44 -7.35
C ILE A 459 19.48 12.90 -7.61
N ARG A 460 18.83 13.47 -6.58
CA ARG A 460 17.45 14.00 -6.69
C ARG A 460 17.36 15.25 -7.56
N ILE A 461 18.37 16.12 -7.55
CA ILE A 461 18.42 17.33 -8.40
C ILE A 461 18.66 16.95 -9.86
N GLN A 462 19.67 16.13 -10.15
CA GLN A 462 20.04 15.76 -11.52
C GLN A 462 18.97 14.91 -12.20
N ARG A 463 18.34 13.97 -11.48
CA ARG A 463 17.18 13.25 -12.01
C ARG A 463 16.00 14.18 -12.29
N ASN A 464 15.71 15.15 -11.41
CA ASN A 464 14.65 16.13 -11.62
C ASN A 464 14.92 17.00 -12.87
N LYS A 465 16.15 17.50 -13.02
CA LYS A 465 16.61 18.21 -14.23
C LYS A 465 16.36 17.37 -15.49
N PHE A 466 16.81 16.11 -15.50
CA PHE A 466 16.63 15.20 -16.62
C PHE A 466 15.15 14.97 -16.96
N THR A 467 14.31 14.67 -15.96
CA THR A 467 12.85 14.45 -16.16
C THR A 467 12.08 15.69 -16.65
N LYS A 468 12.70 16.86 -16.66
CA LYS A 468 12.15 18.10 -17.22
C LYS A 468 12.80 18.54 -18.55
N GLY A 469 13.88 17.88 -18.98
CA GLY A 469 14.70 18.34 -20.10
C GLY A 469 15.63 19.53 -19.77
N GLU A 470 15.93 19.80 -18.49
CA GLU A 470 16.92 20.82 -18.09
C GLU A 470 18.38 20.37 -18.33
N ILE A 471 18.62 19.07 -18.58
CA ILE A 471 19.90 18.47 -19.00
C ILE A 471 19.64 17.39 -20.06
N THR A 472 20.64 17.10 -20.90
CA THR A 472 20.54 16.07 -21.96
C THR A 472 20.67 14.64 -21.41
N PRO A 473 20.26 13.60 -22.17
CA PRO A 473 20.49 12.21 -21.78
C PRO A 473 21.96 11.92 -21.49
N GLU A 474 22.88 12.38 -22.35
CA GLU A 474 24.32 12.11 -22.23
C GLU A 474 24.95 12.82 -21.01
N GLN A 475 24.36 13.94 -20.56
CA GLN A 475 24.74 14.62 -19.33
C GLN A 475 24.24 13.86 -18.09
N TYR A 476 23.02 13.34 -18.13
CA TYR A 476 22.48 12.54 -17.03
C TYR A 476 23.16 11.17 -16.92
N GLU A 477 23.45 10.53 -18.04
CA GLU A 477 24.16 9.25 -18.11
C GLU A 477 25.55 9.35 -17.51
N LYS A 478 26.35 10.37 -17.87
CA LYS A 478 27.67 10.59 -17.25
C LYS A 478 27.62 10.88 -15.75
N PHE A 479 26.52 11.48 -15.28
CA PHE A 479 26.29 11.66 -13.85
C PHE A 479 25.97 10.33 -13.16
N ILE A 480 25.18 9.45 -13.78
CA ILE A 480 24.87 8.11 -13.29
C ILE A 480 26.10 7.20 -13.32
N GLU A 481 26.88 7.21 -14.41
CA GLU A 481 28.17 6.53 -14.51
C GLU A 481 29.08 6.92 -13.34
N LYS A 482 29.19 8.22 -13.04
CA LYS A 482 29.98 8.71 -11.90
C LYS A 482 29.44 8.26 -10.53
N GLU A 483 28.15 8.34 -10.28
CA GLU A 483 27.58 7.88 -8.99
C GLU A 483 27.79 6.35 -8.83
N ILE A 484 27.77 5.57 -9.93
CA ILE A 484 28.11 4.15 -9.93
C ILE A 484 29.62 3.93 -9.67
N GLU A 485 30.52 4.73 -10.25
CA GLU A 485 31.97 4.69 -9.94
C GLU A 485 32.23 4.90 -8.45
N ASP A 486 31.66 5.98 -7.87
CA ASP A 486 31.83 6.30 -6.46
C ASP A 486 31.23 5.19 -5.56
N VAL A 487 30.07 4.62 -5.93
CA VAL A 487 29.44 3.48 -5.23
C VAL A 487 30.29 2.20 -5.32
N VAL A 488 30.83 1.85 -6.49
CA VAL A 488 31.70 0.67 -6.66
C VAL A 488 33.00 0.84 -5.86
N LYS A 489 33.63 2.02 -5.95
CA LYS A 489 34.84 2.33 -5.18
C LYS A 489 34.61 2.19 -3.67
N ILE A 490 33.47 2.67 -3.15
CA ILE A 490 33.14 2.53 -1.72
C ILE A 490 32.99 1.06 -1.31
N GLN A 491 32.48 0.20 -2.19
CA GLN A 491 32.37 -1.24 -1.91
C GLN A 491 33.72 -1.96 -2.00
N GLU A 492 34.66 -1.48 -2.81
CA GLU A 492 36.07 -1.91 -2.76
C GLU A 492 36.79 -1.43 -1.48
N GLU A 493 36.56 -0.18 -1.06
CA GLU A 493 37.07 0.37 0.22
C GLU A 493 36.55 -0.42 1.45
N LEU A 494 35.35 -1.00 1.35
CA LEU A 494 34.74 -1.86 2.37
C LEU A 494 35.14 -3.34 2.24
N ASP A 495 35.69 -3.76 1.10
CA ASP A 495 35.92 -5.16 0.69
C ASP A 495 34.74 -6.09 0.99
N LEU A 496 33.58 -5.74 0.40
CA LEU A 496 32.38 -6.58 0.29
C LEU A 496 32.59 -7.71 -0.74
N ASP A 497 31.81 -8.79 -0.69
CA ASP A 497 31.98 -9.95 -1.59
C ASP A 497 31.10 -9.91 -2.84
N VAL A 498 29.87 -9.40 -2.72
CA VAL A 498 28.94 -9.23 -3.85
C VAL A 498 28.39 -7.80 -3.84
N PHE A 499 28.63 -7.08 -4.94
CA PHE A 499 28.37 -5.64 -5.09
C PHE A 499 27.00 -5.34 -5.69
N VAL A 500 26.57 -4.08 -5.55
CA VAL A 500 25.40 -3.47 -6.19
C VAL A 500 25.81 -2.13 -6.85
N HIS A 501 25.06 -1.65 -7.84
CA HIS A 501 25.32 -0.35 -8.46
C HIS A 501 24.69 0.84 -7.71
N GLY A 502 23.90 0.57 -6.67
CA GLY A 502 23.34 1.59 -5.76
C GLY A 502 22.05 2.27 -6.22
N GLU A 503 21.52 1.91 -7.40
CA GLU A 503 20.27 2.45 -7.98
C GLU A 503 20.19 4.00 -8.11
N PRO A 504 21.28 4.75 -8.42
CA PRO A 504 21.24 6.21 -8.54
C PRO A 504 20.33 6.72 -9.67
N GLU A 505 20.01 5.87 -10.65
CA GLU A 505 19.05 6.17 -11.72
C GLU A 505 17.58 6.10 -11.24
N ARG A 506 17.28 5.30 -10.20
CA ARG A 506 15.88 4.91 -9.86
C ARG A 506 15.21 5.82 -8.85
N ASN A 507 14.01 6.30 -9.19
CA ASN A 507 13.19 7.07 -8.25
C ASN A 507 12.42 6.20 -7.28
N ASP A 508 11.78 5.15 -7.79
CA ASP A 508 10.96 4.20 -7.07
C ASP A 508 11.05 2.85 -7.79
N MET A 509 11.04 1.76 -7.03
CA MET A 509 11.33 0.42 -7.56
C MET A 509 10.21 -0.15 -8.44
N VAL A 510 9.00 0.43 -8.44
CA VAL A 510 7.91 0.04 -9.35
C VAL A 510 7.67 1.09 -10.43
N GLN A 511 7.81 2.39 -10.10
CA GLN A 511 7.72 3.46 -11.10
C GLN A 511 8.75 3.28 -12.23
N TYR A 512 10.00 2.92 -11.90
CA TYR A 512 11.09 2.81 -12.88
C TYR A 512 10.82 1.73 -13.96
N PHE A 513 10.26 0.57 -13.60
CA PHE A 513 9.94 -0.48 -14.57
C PHE A 513 8.70 -0.14 -15.39
N GLY A 514 7.63 0.36 -14.75
CA GLY A 514 6.42 0.75 -15.50
C GLY A 514 6.69 1.86 -16.54
N GLU A 515 7.64 2.77 -16.29
CA GLU A 515 8.11 3.78 -17.26
C GLU A 515 8.76 3.17 -18.52
N ARG A 516 9.14 1.89 -18.46
CA ARG A 516 9.86 1.14 -19.49
C ARG A 516 9.07 -0.07 -19.99
N LEU A 517 7.80 -0.19 -19.62
CA LEU A 517 6.88 -1.25 -20.04
C LEU A 517 5.70 -0.67 -20.81
N THR A 518 5.18 -1.43 -21.77
CA THR A 518 3.86 -1.14 -22.36
C THR A 518 2.75 -1.49 -21.36
N GLY A 519 1.53 -1.03 -21.62
CA GLY A 519 0.38 -1.29 -20.76
C GLY A 519 0.32 -0.44 -19.48
N TYR A 520 1.29 0.43 -19.21
CA TYR A 520 1.30 1.35 -18.07
C TYR A 520 0.98 2.81 -18.44
N VAL A 521 0.42 3.57 -17.49
CA VAL A 521 0.39 5.05 -17.51
C VAL A 521 0.77 5.65 -16.15
N PHE A 522 1.16 6.92 -16.19
CA PHE A 522 1.69 7.66 -15.04
C PHE A 522 0.86 8.89 -14.72
N THR A 523 0.73 9.13 -13.42
CA THR A 523 -0.01 10.26 -12.84
C THR A 523 0.94 11.32 -12.30
N THR A 524 0.42 12.52 -12.09
CA THR A 524 1.16 13.68 -11.56
C THR A 524 0.84 13.93 -10.09
N HIS A 525 -0.45 13.85 -9.73
CA HIS A 525 -1.03 14.24 -8.44
C HIS A 525 -1.84 13.12 -7.76
N ALA A 526 -1.93 11.92 -8.35
CA ALA A 526 -2.65 10.77 -7.80
C ALA A 526 -1.95 10.10 -6.60
N TRP A 527 -1.74 10.88 -5.53
CA TRP A 527 -1.07 10.44 -4.31
C TRP A 527 -2.03 9.73 -3.34
N VAL A 528 -1.59 8.60 -2.81
CA VAL A 528 -2.27 7.79 -1.77
C VAL A 528 -1.41 7.78 -0.50
N GLN A 529 -2.02 7.81 0.68
CA GLN A 529 -1.30 7.72 1.95
C GLN A 529 -0.80 6.29 2.17
N SER A 530 0.46 6.12 2.58
CA SER A 530 1.01 4.80 2.90
C SER A 530 1.33 4.65 4.39
N TYR A 531 2.03 5.61 5.01
CA TYR A 531 2.16 5.69 6.47
C TYR A 531 2.45 7.12 6.91
N GLY A 532 1.80 7.59 7.98
CA GLY A 532 1.95 8.96 8.47
C GLY A 532 1.80 10.00 7.35
N SER A 533 2.80 10.88 7.22
CA SER A 533 2.85 11.88 6.13
C SER A 533 3.44 11.35 4.80
N ARG A 534 3.93 10.10 4.72
CA ARG A 534 4.46 9.53 3.47
C ARG A 534 3.32 9.06 2.58
N CYS A 535 3.36 9.53 1.33
CA CYS A 535 2.44 9.13 0.27
C CYS A 535 3.21 8.38 -0.82
N VAL A 536 2.57 7.39 -1.43
CA VAL A 536 2.99 6.78 -2.70
C VAL A 536 2.16 7.40 -3.85
N ARG A 537 2.63 7.24 -5.09
CA ARG A 537 1.89 7.60 -6.31
C ARG A 537 1.96 6.40 -7.25
N PRO A 538 1.09 5.39 -7.09
CA PRO A 538 1.18 4.15 -7.83
C PRO A 538 1.11 4.40 -9.35
N PRO A 539 1.89 3.66 -10.16
CA PRO A 539 1.61 3.53 -11.59
C PRO A 539 0.23 2.88 -11.81
N ILE A 540 -0.33 3.02 -13.01
CA ILE A 540 -1.59 2.37 -13.36
C ILE A 540 -1.34 1.40 -14.51
N VAL A 541 -1.70 0.13 -14.33
CA VAL A 541 -1.81 -0.83 -15.43
C VAL A 541 -3.12 -0.56 -16.17
N VAL A 542 -3.08 -0.28 -17.47
CA VAL A 542 -4.25 0.06 -18.29
C VAL A 542 -4.42 -0.81 -19.54
N GLY A 543 -3.46 -1.68 -19.81
CA GLY A 543 -3.45 -2.53 -20.99
C GLY A 543 -2.70 -3.83 -20.77
N ASP A 544 -2.41 -4.52 -21.86
CA ASP A 544 -1.54 -5.70 -21.87
C ASP A 544 -0.07 -5.28 -21.79
N ILE A 545 0.70 -5.99 -20.98
CA ILE A 545 2.07 -5.60 -20.60
C ILE A 545 3.11 -6.34 -21.43
N SER A 546 4.06 -5.61 -22.00
CA SER A 546 5.25 -6.14 -22.67
C SER A 546 6.46 -5.23 -22.50
N ARG A 547 7.67 -5.76 -22.69
CA ARG A 547 8.93 -5.01 -22.62
C ARG A 547 9.39 -4.61 -24.03
N PRO A 548 9.36 -3.31 -24.41
CA PRO A 548 9.77 -2.85 -25.73
C PRO A 548 11.30 -2.72 -25.90
N ALA A 549 12.06 -2.55 -24.81
CA ALA A 549 13.51 -2.37 -24.81
C ALA A 549 14.13 -2.79 -23.46
N PRO A 550 15.45 -3.08 -23.39
CA PRO A 550 16.15 -3.33 -22.12
C PRO A 550 15.98 -2.18 -21.11
N MET A 551 15.74 -2.54 -19.85
CA MET A 551 15.27 -1.60 -18.82
C MET A 551 16.35 -1.12 -17.85
N THR A 552 17.28 -2.00 -17.50
CA THR A 552 18.33 -1.84 -16.46
C THR A 552 19.72 -2.34 -16.91
N VAL A 553 19.78 -2.93 -18.11
CA VAL A 553 21.01 -3.52 -18.67
C VAL A 553 22.12 -2.49 -18.86
N LYS A 554 21.81 -1.22 -19.15
CA LYS A 554 22.82 -0.18 -19.40
C LYS A 554 23.66 0.09 -18.16
N GLU A 555 23.01 0.43 -17.06
CA GLU A 555 23.62 0.74 -15.77
C GLU A 555 24.28 -0.50 -15.16
N SER A 556 23.62 -1.66 -15.23
CA SER A 556 24.15 -2.93 -14.72
C SER A 556 25.41 -3.37 -15.47
N LYS A 557 25.44 -3.22 -16.81
CA LYS A 557 26.62 -3.56 -17.64
C LYS A 557 27.77 -2.59 -17.41
N TYR A 558 27.49 -1.29 -17.22
CA TYR A 558 28.51 -0.33 -16.82
C TYR A 558 29.14 -0.71 -15.47
N ALA A 559 28.31 -1.00 -14.46
CA ALA A 559 28.74 -1.42 -13.14
C ALA A 559 29.59 -2.72 -13.17
N VAL A 560 29.23 -3.69 -14.01
CA VAL A 560 30.05 -4.89 -14.28
C VAL A 560 31.41 -4.51 -14.89
N SER A 561 31.44 -3.59 -15.86
CA SER A 561 32.67 -3.25 -16.60
C SER A 561 33.77 -2.59 -15.76
N ILE A 562 33.42 -2.02 -14.59
CA ILE A 562 34.36 -1.38 -13.66
C ILE A 562 34.57 -2.15 -12.35
N SER A 563 33.87 -3.27 -12.12
CA SER A 563 33.95 -4.02 -10.86
C SER A 563 34.87 -5.24 -10.94
N LYS A 564 35.63 -5.48 -9.85
CA LYS A 564 36.46 -6.67 -9.65
C LYS A 564 35.72 -7.82 -8.94
N LYS A 565 34.50 -7.57 -8.45
CA LYS A 565 33.68 -8.50 -7.66
C LYS A 565 32.36 -8.79 -8.40
N PRO A 566 31.66 -9.90 -8.10
CA PRO A 566 30.34 -10.17 -8.66
C PRO A 566 29.36 -9.01 -8.41
N MET A 567 28.80 -8.47 -9.49
CA MET A 567 27.82 -7.37 -9.46
C MET A 567 26.39 -7.91 -9.58
N LYS A 568 25.47 -7.43 -8.73
CA LYS A 568 24.04 -7.74 -8.83
C LYS A 568 23.36 -6.91 -9.92
N GLY A 569 22.72 -7.59 -10.87
CA GLY A 569 21.60 -7.01 -11.61
C GLY A 569 20.38 -6.94 -10.69
N MET A 570 19.63 -5.85 -10.73
CA MET A 570 18.62 -5.54 -9.71
C MET A 570 17.24 -5.30 -10.33
N LEU A 571 16.26 -6.15 -10.05
CA LEU A 571 14.90 -6.09 -10.60
C LEU A 571 13.83 -6.14 -9.50
N THR A 572 12.66 -5.58 -9.79
CA THR A 572 11.44 -5.80 -8.99
C THR A 572 10.57 -6.86 -9.67
N GLY A 573 10.10 -7.83 -8.90
CA GLY A 573 9.37 -8.98 -9.41
C GLY A 573 7.96 -8.65 -9.91
N PRO A 574 7.35 -9.58 -10.67
CA PRO A 574 6.05 -9.37 -11.31
C PRO A 574 4.90 -9.13 -10.31
N ILE A 575 4.96 -9.65 -9.09
CA ILE A 575 3.89 -9.50 -8.10
C ILE A 575 3.95 -8.12 -7.46
N THR A 576 5.14 -7.60 -7.19
CA THR A 576 5.34 -6.24 -6.66
C THR A 576 5.10 -5.17 -7.72
N CYS A 577 5.53 -5.40 -8.97
CA CYS A 577 5.16 -4.53 -10.10
C CYS A 577 3.63 -4.43 -10.31
N LEU A 578 2.88 -5.48 -9.95
CA LEU A 578 1.42 -5.49 -9.98
C LEU A 578 0.78 -4.87 -8.72
N ARG A 579 1.10 -5.37 -7.53
CA ARG A 579 0.43 -5.04 -6.24
C ARG A 579 0.74 -3.64 -5.71
N TRP A 580 1.85 -3.01 -6.12
CA TRP A 580 2.15 -1.60 -5.81
C TRP A 580 1.85 -0.64 -6.97
N SER A 581 1.22 -1.16 -8.04
CA SER A 581 0.48 -0.38 -9.04
C SER A 581 -1.01 -0.44 -8.73
N PHE A 582 -1.81 0.38 -9.41
CA PHE A 582 -3.23 0.11 -9.57
C PHE A 582 -3.42 -0.93 -10.69
N PRO A 583 -3.91 -2.16 -10.40
CA PRO A 583 -4.07 -3.22 -11.38
C PRO A 583 -5.34 -3.02 -12.22
N ARG A 584 -5.42 -3.65 -13.39
CA ARG A 584 -6.68 -3.82 -14.14
C ARG A 584 -7.70 -4.62 -13.35
N ASP A 585 -8.96 -4.20 -13.42
CA ASP A 585 -10.14 -4.95 -12.96
C ASP A 585 -10.95 -5.61 -14.12
N ASP A 586 -10.56 -5.40 -15.40
CA ASP A 586 -11.17 -6.06 -16.56
C ASP A 586 -10.65 -7.49 -16.81
N VAL A 587 -9.50 -7.84 -16.22
CA VAL A 587 -8.88 -9.17 -16.30
C VAL A 587 -8.29 -9.57 -14.95
N HIS A 588 -8.35 -10.86 -14.62
CA HIS A 588 -7.84 -11.38 -13.34
C HIS A 588 -6.35 -11.08 -13.13
N GLN A 589 -5.94 -10.82 -11.87
CA GLN A 589 -4.58 -10.39 -11.53
C GLN A 589 -3.49 -11.38 -11.98
N SER A 590 -3.79 -12.69 -12.03
CA SER A 590 -2.86 -13.71 -12.54
C SER A 590 -2.48 -13.51 -14.02
N VAL A 591 -3.37 -12.93 -14.85
CA VAL A 591 -3.09 -12.64 -16.26
C VAL A 591 -2.03 -11.55 -16.34
N GLN A 592 -2.23 -10.46 -15.60
CA GLN A 592 -1.32 -9.31 -15.52
C GLN A 592 0.05 -9.71 -14.95
N ALA A 593 0.05 -10.54 -13.90
CA ALA A 593 1.26 -11.09 -13.30
C ALA A 593 2.04 -12.01 -14.26
N GLN A 594 1.37 -12.73 -15.17
CA GLN A 594 2.05 -13.56 -16.18
C GLN A 594 2.65 -12.69 -17.29
N GLN A 595 1.96 -11.61 -17.72
CA GLN A 595 2.49 -10.64 -18.68
C GLN A 595 3.75 -9.95 -18.13
N LEU A 596 3.70 -9.48 -16.87
CA LEU A 596 4.86 -8.94 -16.16
C LEU A 596 5.99 -9.95 -16.03
N ALA A 597 5.69 -11.22 -15.73
CA ALA A 597 6.70 -12.26 -15.64
C ALA A 597 7.41 -12.52 -16.98
N LEU A 598 6.66 -12.50 -18.09
CA LEU A 598 7.24 -12.65 -19.44
C LEU A 598 8.10 -11.44 -19.83
N ALA A 599 7.65 -10.21 -19.50
CA ALA A 599 8.41 -8.99 -19.73
C ALA A 599 9.71 -8.94 -18.91
N LEU A 600 9.67 -9.39 -17.64
CA LEU A 600 10.83 -9.48 -16.77
C LEU A 600 11.76 -10.66 -17.13
N ARG A 601 11.24 -11.76 -17.70
CA ARG A 601 12.07 -12.88 -18.19
C ARG A 601 13.06 -12.42 -19.26
N ASP A 602 12.63 -11.54 -20.17
CA ASP A 602 13.50 -10.98 -21.20
C ASP A 602 14.62 -10.12 -20.58
N GLU A 603 14.29 -9.34 -19.55
CA GLU A 603 15.26 -8.52 -18.82
C GLU A 603 16.28 -9.36 -18.03
N VAL A 604 15.83 -10.43 -17.38
CA VAL A 604 16.69 -11.41 -16.69
C VAL A 604 17.67 -12.07 -17.65
N ILE A 605 17.20 -12.46 -18.84
CA ILE A 605 18.04 -13.08 -19.88
C ILE A 605 19.04 -12.06 -20.46
N ASP A 606 18.61 -10.83 -20.76
CA ASP A 606 19.51 -9.79 -21.27
C ASP A 606 20.57 -9.36 -20.23
N LEU A 607 20.25 -9.39 -18.93
CA LEU A 607 21.24 -9.19 -17.86
C LEU A 607 22.28 -10.32 -17.82
N GLU A 608 21.86 -11.59 -17.90
CA GLU A 608 22.81 -12.71 -17.95
C GLU A 608 23.73 -12.62 -19.20
N ALA A 609 23.17 -12.24 -20.34
CA ALA A 609 23.88 -12.03 -21.60
C ALA A 609 24.81 -10.81 -21.56
N ALA A 610 24.48 -9.77 -20.80
CA ALA A 610 25.33 -8.60 -20.55
C ALA A 610 26.49 -8.88 -19.57
N GLY A 611 26.57 -10.10 -19.00
CA GLY A 611 27.67 -10.56 -18.16
C GLY A 611 27.34 -10.65 -16.67
N ILE A 612 26.15 -10.22 -16.24
CA ILE A 612 25.73 -10.30 -14.83
C ILE A 612 25.60 -11.79 -14.44
N LYS A 613 26.13 -12.17 -13.26
CA LYS A 613 26.08 -13.54 -12.71
C LYS A 613 25.32 -13.68 -11.40
N VAL A 614 24.87 -12.56 -10.82
CA VAL A 614 23.93 -12.52 -9.71
C VAL A 614 22.79 -11.60 -10.12
N ILE A 615 21.56 -12.11 -10.18
CA ILE A 615 20.38 -11.31 -10.53
C ILE A 615 19.43 -11.40 -9.35
N GLN A 616 19.18 -10.25 -8.70
CA GLN A 616 18.23 -10.13 -7.61
C GLN A 616 16.88 -9.66 -8.16
N VAL A 617 15.82 -10.37 -7.78
CA VAL A 617 14.43 -10.07 -8.18
C VAL A 617 13.60 -9.99 -6.90
N ASP A 618 13.22 -8.77 -6.51
CA ASP A 618 12.64 -8.51 -5.20
C ASP A 618 11.11 -8.55 -5.21
N GLU A 619 10.54 -9.21 -4.20
CA GLU A 619 9.09 -9.43 -4.10
C GLU A 619 8.49 -9.05 -2.73
N PRO A 620 8.71 -7.82 -2.22
CA PRO A 620 8.16 -7.38 -0.93
C PRO A 620 6.63 -7.44 -0.88
N ALA A 621 5.93 -7.19 -1.99
CA ALA A 621 4.47 -7.23 -2.01
C ALA A 621 3.87 -8.65 -2.07
N LEU A 622 4.69 -9.71 -2.07
CA LEU A 622 4.22 -11.09 -2.20
C LEU A 622 3.36 -11.55 -1.00
N ARG A 623 3.69 -11.13 0.23
CA ARG A 623 2.81 -11.32 1.41
C ARG A 623 1.68 -10.29 1.44
N GLU A 624 1.88 -9.09 0.89
CA GLU A 624 0.83 -8.04 0.78
C GLU A 624 -0.28 -8.38 -0.23
N GLY A 625 -0.07 -9.35 -1.12
CA GLY A 625 -1.09 -9.87 -2.02
C GLY A 625 -1.87 -11.07 -1.48
N LEU A 626 -1.51 -11.59 -0.30
CA LEU A 626 -2.09 -12.82 0.24
C LEU A 626 -3.58 -12.60 0.62
N PRO A 627 -4.51 -13.42 0.11
CA PRO A 627 -5.91 -13.40 0.56
C PRO A 627 -6.06 -13.58 2.06
N LEU A 628 -6.97 -12.81 2.66
CA LEU A 628 -6.98 -12.51 4.10
C LEU A 628 -7.36 -13.72 4.96
N ARG A 629 -8.10 -14.69 4.41
CA ARG A 629 -8.34 -16.01 4.98
C ARG A 629 -7.70 -17.13 4.17
N SER A 630 -7.66 -18.32 4.75
CA SER A 630 -7.15 -19.56 4.16
C SER A 630 -8.15 -20.23 3.20
N GLY A 631 -7.72 -21.36 2.62
CA GLY A 631 -8.45 -22.11 1.60
C GLY A 631 -8.19 -21.63 0.17
N LYS A 632 -9.06 -22.08 -0.75
CA LYS A 632 -8.80 -22.10 -2.20
C LYS A 632 -8.31 -20.78 -2.80
N GLU A 633 -8.85 -19.62 -2.41
CA GLU A 633 -8.41 -18.34 -3.00
C GLU A 633 -6.95 -18.03 -2.63
N ARG A 634 -6.55 -18.32 -1.38
CA ARG A 634 -5.16 -18.20 -0.93
C ARG A 634 -4.26 -19.17 -1.71
N GLU A 635 -4.68 -20.43 -1.84
CA GLU A 635 -3.96 -21.44 -2.61
C GLU A 635 -3.78 -21.06 -4.10
N ASP A 636 -4.84 -20.56 -4.74
CA ASP A 636 -4.80 -20.06 -6.11
C ASP A 636 -3.83 -18.88 -6.24
N TYR A 637 -3.88 -17.91 -5.32
CA TYR A 637 -2.95 -16.77 -5.27
C TYR A 637 -1.50 -17.26 -5.17
N LEU A 638 -1.18 -18.10 -4.19
CA LEU A 638 0.16 -18.65 -4.00
C LEU A 638 0.64 -19.35 -5.28
N LYS A 639 -0.22 -20.16 -5.90
CA LYS A 639 0.07 -20.89 -7.13
C LYS A 639 0.41 -19.98 -8.30
N TRP A 640 -0.37 -18.93 -8.59
CA TRP A 640 -0.03 -18.04 -9.71
C TRP A 640 1.09 -17.06 -9.37
N ALA A 641 1.19 -16.61 -8.11
CA ALA A 641 2.23 -15.67 -7.69
C ALA A 641 3.64 -16.29 -7.77
N VAL A 642 3.83 -17.48 -7.18
CA VAL A 642 5.09 -18.25 -7.26
C VAL A 642 5.43 -18.59 -8.71
N ARG A 643 4.43 -18.96 -9.53
CA ARG A 643 4.65 -19.28 -10.95
C ARG A 643 5.09 -18.07 -11.76
N SER A 644 4.53 -16.89 -11.54
CA SER A 644 4.99 -15.64 -12.17
C SER A 644 6.44 -15.33 -11.80
N PHE A 645 6.83 -15.45 -10.52
CA PHE A 645 8.23 -15.26 -10.12
C PHE A 645 9.18 -16.26 -10.82
N ARG A 646 8.83 -17.55 -10.84
CA ARG A 646 9.60 -18.59 -11.53
C ARG A 646 9.66 -18.35 -13.04
N LEU A 647 8.57 -17.92 -13.67
CA LEU A 647 8.52 -17.62 -15.09
C LEU A 647 9.43 -16.43 -15.47
N ALA A 648 9.63 -15.44 -14.58
CA ALA A 648 10.63 -14.39 -14.77
C ALA A 648 12.07 -14.91 -14.61
N THR A 649 12.34 -15.69 -13.55
CA THR A 649 13.72 -16.00 -13.10
C THR A 649 14.36 -17.23 -13.73
N THR A 650 13.59 -18.19 -14.24
CA THR A 650 14.12 -19.52 -14.61
C THR A 650 14.82 -19.62 -15.96
N GLY A 651 14.86 -18.54 -16.77
CA GLY A 651 15.52 -18.55 -18.08
C GLY A 651 17.05 -18.74 -18.05
N VAL A 652 17.68 -18.39 -16.92
CA VAL A 652 19.14 -18.31 -16.76
C VAL A 652 19.86 -19.65 -16.85
N SER A 653 21.19 -19.62 -16.98
CA SER A 653 22.07 -20.77 -16.77
C SER A 653 22.11 -21.22 -15.30
N ASP A 654 22.63 -22.42 -15.04
CA ASP A 654 22.79 -22.92 -13.66
C ASP A 654 23.91 -22.20 -12.90
N GLY A 655 24.92 -21.67 -13.61
CA GLY A 655 26.04 -20.89 -13.06
C GLY A 655 25.72 -19.41 -12.76
N THR A 656 24.47 -18.99 -12.90
CA THR A 656 23.96 -17.67 -12.47
C THR A 656 23.11 -17.85 -11.21
N GLN A 657 23.29 -16.97 -10.23
CA GLN A 657 22.47 -16.93 -9.02
C GLN A 657 21.23 -16.04 -9.18
N ILE A 658 20.07 -16.57 -8.77
CA ILE A 658 18.86 -15.80 -8.53
C ILE A 658 18.77 -15.47 -7.03
N HIS A 659 18.79 -14.18 -6.70
CA HIS A 659 18.55 -13.66 -5.34
C HIS A 659 17.12 -13.12 -5.24
N SER A 660 16.55 -13.05 -4.03
CA SER A 660 15.27 -12.36 -3.80
C SER A 660 15.17 -11.82 -2.36
N HIS A 661 14.74 -10.56 -2.22
CA HIS A 661 14.55 -9.91 -0.93
C HIS A 661 13.07 -9.86 -0.49
N PHE A 662 12.84 -10.04 0.82
CA PHE A 662 11.56 -9.86 1.50
C PHE A 662 11.66 -8.90 2.69
N CYS A 663 10.88 -7.81 2.63
CA CYS A 663 10.76 -6.79 3.69
C CYS A 663 9.85 -7.24 4.85
N TYR A 664 10.05 -8.45 5.37
CA TYR A 664 9.34 -9.00 6.53
C TYR A 664 10.09 -10.19 7.15
N SER A 665 9.91 -10.41 8.46
CA SER A 665 10.64 -11.41 9.25
C SER A 665 9.85 -12.68 9.59
N GLU A 666 8.53 -12.66 9.45
CA GLU A 666 7.62 -13.77 9.76
C GLU A 666 7.13 -14.47 8.48
N PHE A 667 7.14 -15.80 8.50
CA PHE A 667 6.84 -16.62 7.32
C PHE A 667 5.91 -17.82 7.59
N GLN A 668 5.38 -18.02 8.81
CA GLN A 668 4.73 -19.27 9.22
C GLN A 668 3.64 -19.76 8.26
N ASP A 669 2.69 -18.90 7.88
CA ASP A 669 1.58 -19.27 6.97
C ASP A 669 1.96 -19.29 5.47
N PHE A 670 3.22 -18.97 5.13
CA PHE A 670 3.64 -18.64 3.76
C PHE A 670 4.95 -19.35 3.35
N PHE A 671 5.65 -20.02 4.26
CA PHE A 671 7.03 -20.50 4.04
C PHE A 671 7.16 -21.45 2.84
N HIS A 672 6.21 -22.37 2.68
CA HIS A 672 6.13 -23.29 1.55
C HIS A 672 6.13 -22.57 0.19
N ALA A 673 5.55 -21.36 0.10
CA ALA A 673 5.56 -20.55 -1.11
C ALA A 673 6.93 -19.91 -1.36
N ILE A 674 7.62 -19.43 -0.32
CA ILE A 674 9.03 -18.98 -0.39
C ILE A 674 9.94 -20.12 -0.84
N ALA A 675 9.76 -21.31 -0.26
CA ALA A 675 10.49 -22.52 -0.64
C ALA A 675 10.25 -22.88 -2.12
N ALA A 676 9.02 -22.71 -2.60
CA ALA A 676 8.61 -22.96 -3.99
C ALA A 676 9.10 -21.90 -5.00
N LEU A 677 9.63 -20.74 -4.60
CA LEU A 677 10.22 -19.77 -5.55
C LEU A 677 11.48 -20.30 -6.25
N ASP A 678 12.21 -21.23 -5.63
CA ASP A 678 13.50 -21.78 -6.08
C ASP A 678 14.60 -20.74 -6.37
N ALA A 679 14.55 -19.60 -5.66
CA ALA A 679 15.65 -18.63 -5.59
C ALA A 679 16.86 -19.27 -4.87
N ASP A 680 18.06 -19.04 -5.41
CA ASP A 680 19.31 -19.64 -4.92
C ASP A 680 19.75 -19.04 -3.57
N VAL A 681 19.48 -17.74 -3.37
CA VAL A 681 19.76 -17.00 -2.13
C VAL A 681 18.55 -16.12 -1.78
N LEU A 682 18.20 -16.04 -0.49
CA LEU A 682 17.17 -15.14 0.02
C LEU A 682 17.75 -14.12 1.00
N SER A 683 17.25 -12.89 1.00
CA SER A 683 17.52 -11.92 2.07
C SER A 683 16.21 -11.50 2.74
N ILE A 684 16.19 -11.49 4.08
CA ILE A 684 14.97 -11.21 4.86
C ILE A 684 15.27 -10.16 5.93
N GLU A 685 14.32 -9.26 6.18
CA GLU A 685 14.41 -8.38 7.37
C GLU A 685 14.42 -9.23 8.65
N ASN A 686 15.35 -8.95 9.57
CA ASN A 686 15.50 -9.74 10.78
C ASN A 686 16.12 -9.01 11.98
N SER A 687 16.89 -7.93 11.80
CA SER A 687 17.71 -7.31 12.86
C SER A 687 16.90 -6.83 14.08
N LYS A 688 15.62 -6.49 13.89
CA LYS A 688 14.67 -6.10 14.95
C LYS A 688 13.87 -7.26 15.56
N SER A 689 13.94 -8.45 14.97
CA SER A 689 13.12 -9.60 15.34
C SER A 689 13.85 -10.55 16.28
N ASP A 690 13.11 -11.41 16.96
CA ASP A 690 13.70 -12.50 17.74
C ASP A 690 14.28 -13.57 16.80
N ALA A 691 15.53 -14.00 17.04
CA ALA A 691 16.20 -15.01 16.22
C ALA A 691 15.43 -16.35 16.18
N LYS A 692 14.56 -16.64 17.16
CA LYS A 692 13.68 -17.83 17.16
C LYS A 692 12.76 -17.93 15.95
N LEU A 693 12.46 -16.82 15.26
CA LEU A 693 11.69 -16.86 14.00
C LEU A 693 12.42 -17.67 12.92
N LEU A 694 13.75 -17.79 12.99
CA LEU A 694 14.56 -18.59 12.07
C LEU A 694 14.38 -20.10 12.25
N LYS A 695 13.71 -20.56 13.33
CA LYS A 695 13.37 -21.98 13.54
C LYS A 695 12.58 -22.56 12.37
N VAL A 696 11.77 -21.77 11.67
CA VAL A 696 11.03 -22.22 10.48
C VAL A 696 11.96 -22.79 9.38
N PHE A 697 13.18 -22.27 9.23
CA PHE A 697 14.15 -22.79 8.26
C PHE A 697 14.74 -24.15 8.67
N ILE A 698 14.67 -24.52 9.96
CA ILE A 698 14.99 -25.86 10.45
C ILE A 698 13.80 -26.80 10.20
N ASP A 699 12.61 -26.37 10.63
CA ASP A 699 11.39 -27.18 10.61
C ASP A 699 10.99 -27.58 9.18
N GLU A 700 11.11 -26.63 8.24
CA GLU A 700 10.86 -26.80 6.80
C GLU A 700 12.12 -27.28 6.04
N ALA A 701 13.20 -27.64 6.76
CA ALA A 701 14.46 -28.17 6.23
C ALA A 701 15.03 -27.40 5.01
N TYR A 702 15.10 -26.06 5.10
CA TYR A 702 15.37 -25.21 3.95
C TYR A 702 16.74 -25.53 3.29
N PRO A 703 16.78 -25.92 1.99
CA PRO A 703 17.97 -26.51 1.38
C PRO A 703 18.85 -25.51 0.60
N ARG A 704 18.59 -24.20 0.70
CA ARG A 704 19.27 -23.15 -0.10
C ARG A 704 19.78 -22.02 0.79
N HIS A 705 20.45 -21.02 0.20
CA HIS A 705 21.11 -19.97 0.97
C HIS A 705 20.15 -18.88 1.49
N ILE A 706 20.55 -18.23 2.58
CA ILE A 706 19.81 -17.15 3.24
C ILE A 706 20.75 -16.17 3.95
N GLY A 707 20.45 -14.87 3.88
CA GLY A 707 21.00 -13.83 4.74
C GLY A 707 19.90 -13.06 5.47
N PRO A 708 19.56 -13.41 6.71
CA PRO A 708 18.70 -12.58 7.54
C PRO A 708 19.46 -11.31 7.95
N GLY A 709 18.78 -10.17 7.97
CA GLY A 709 19.42 -8.88 8.19
C GLY A 709 20.09 -8.74 9.56
N VAL A 710 21.35 -8.28 9.57
CA VAL A 710 22.13 -8.00 10.79
C VAL A 710 22.23 -6.52 11.15
N TYR A 711 21.68 -5.63 10.31
CA TYR A 711 21.68 -4.18 10.51
C TYR A 711 20.32 -3.57 10.17
N ASP A 712 19.64 -3.02 11.18
CA ASP A 712 18.44 -2.19 11.05
C ASP A 712 18.71 -0.93 10.21
N ILE A 713 18.47 -1.01 8.91
CA ILE A 713 18.67 0.12 8.00
C ILE A 713 17.69 1.26 8.23
N HIS A 714 16.65 1.12 9.06
CA HIS A 714 15.71 2.21 9.31
C HIS A 714 16.20 3.19 10.39
N SER A 715 17.17 2.78 11.22
CA SER A 715 17.82 3.64 12.20
C SER A 715 19.05 4.37 11.61
N PRO A 716 19.33 5.62 12.02
CA PRO A 716 20.62 6.26 11.78
C PRO A 716 21.72 5.77 12.75
N ARG A 717 21.38 4.93 13.74
CA ARG A 717 22.38 4.35 14.66
C ARG A 717 23.27 3.38 13.90
N VAL A 718 24.58 3.57 14.01
CA VAL A 718 25.58 2.57 13.61
C VAL A 718 25.58 1.46 14.67
N PRO A 719 25.24 0.20 14.32
CA PRO A 719 25.48 -0.93 15.21
C PRO A 719 26.98 -1.18 15.34
N SER A 720 27.44 -1.56 16.53
CA SER A 720 28.83 -1.94 16.76
C SER A 720 29.19 -3.28 16.11
N GLU A 721 30.47 -3.50 15.85
CA GLU A 721 30.98 -4.77 15.32
C GLU A 721 30.62 -5.97 16.24
N GLN A 722 30.57 -5.76 17.55
CA GLN A 722 30.20 -6.83 18.49
C GLN A 722 28.71 -7.18 18.40
N GLU A 723 27.80 -6.20 18.34
CA GLU A 723 26.37 -6.46 18.16
C GLU A 723 26.09 -7.27 16.88
N ILE A 724 26.86 -7.04 15.81
CA ILE A 724 26.75 -7.83 14.58
C ILE A 724 27.29 -9.25 14.79
N LYS A 725 28.42 -9.45 15.47
CA LYS A 725 28.95 -10.79 15.80
C LYS A 725 27.98 -11.58 16.66
N ASP A 726 27.50 -10.99 17.75
CA ASP A 726 26.51 -11.60 18.65
C ASP A 726 25.29 -12.04 17.85
N ARG A 727 24.80 -11.18 16.95
CA ARG A 727 23.66 -11.49 16.09
C ARG A 727 23.93 -12.58 15.05
N VAL A 728 25.15 -12.70 14.53
CA VAL A 728 25.54 -13.81 13.64
C VAL A 728 25.66 -15.11 14.44
N GLU A 729 26.19 -15.09 15.66
CA GLU A 729 26.22 -16.26 16.55
C GLU A 729 24.82 -16.68 17.04
N GLU A 730 23.85 -15.75 17.14
CA GLU A 730 22.42 -16.08 17.28
C GLU A 730 21.88 -16.81 16.04
N MET A 731 22.15 -16.30 14.82
CA MET A 731 21.69 -16.93 13.57
C MET A 731 22.27 -18.34 13.37
N LEU A 732 23.53 -18.55 13.74
CA LEU A 732 24.21 -19.86 13.66
C LEU A 732 23.66 -20.93 14.62
N GLN A 733 22.76 -20.57 15.55
CA GLN A 733 21.99 -21.55 16.34
C GLN A 733 20.84 -22.18 15.54
N TYR A 734 20.43 -21.55 14.43
CA TYR A 734 19.30 -22.00 13.58
C TYR A 734 19.72 -22.31 12.14
N LEU A 735 20.79 -21.70 11.64
CA LEU A 735 21.23 -21.77 10.25
C LEU A 735 22.62 -22.40 10.14
N ARG A 736 22.82 -23.28 9.16
CA ARG A 736 24.12 -23.92 8.92
C ARG A 736 25.13 -22.89 8.37
N PRO A 737 26.43 -22.97 8.69
CA PRO A 737 27.41 -21.97 8.27
C PRO A 737 27.46 -21.76 6.74
N GLU A 738 27.39 -22.84 5.97
CA GLU A 738 27.57 -22.82 4.52
C GLU A 738 26.39 -22.23 3.73
N GLN A 739 25.24 -22.00 4.38
CA GLN A 739 24.08 -21.34 3.78
C GLN A 739 23.91 -19.88 4.19
N LEU A 740 24.69 -19.37 5.15
CA LEU A 740 24.50 -18.06 5.76
C LEU A 740 25.21 -16.93 5.00
N TRP A 741 24.46 -15.91 4.60
CA TRP A 741 24.94 -14.66 4.01
C TRP A 741 24.85 -13.51 5.01
N ILE A 742 25.71 -12.50 4.86
CA ILE A 742 25.77 -11.35 5.76
C ILE A 742 25.35 -10.08 5.01
N ASN A 743 24.19 -9.53 5.36
CA ASN A 743 23.63 -8.32 4.75
C ASN A 743 22.83 -7.45 5.75
N PRO A 744 22.56 -6.17 5.42
CA PRO A 744 21.59 -5.36 6.14
C PRO A 744 20.15 -5.89 6.01
N ASP A 745 19.22 -5.32 6.78
CA ASP A 745 17.78 -5.63 6.71
C ASP A 745 17.19 -5.36 5.32
N CYS A 746 17.46 -4.20 4.72
CA CYS A 746 16.83 -3.73 3.47
C CYS A 746 17.78 -2.75 2.74
N GLY A 747 17.30 -2.03 1.71
CA GLY A 747 18.06 -1.05 0.93
C GLY A 747 18.45 0.22 1.71
N LEU A 748 19.62 0.79 1.41
CA LEU A 748 20.25 1.90 2.16
C LEU A 748 19.81 3.30 1.70
N LYS A 749 18.86 3.38 0.75
CA LYS A 749 18.33 4.59 0.10
C LYS A 749 18.07 5.78 1.02
N THR A 750 17.57 5.53 2.23
CA THR A 750 17.17 6.57 3.20
C THR A 750 18.26 6.95 4.21
N ARG A 751 19.41 6.26 4.21
CA ARG A 751 20.57 6.59 5.05
C ARG A 751 21.44 7.66 4.39
N GLN A 752 22.38 8.23 5.13
CA GLN A 752 23.47 9.05 4.60
C GLN A 752 24.78 8.24 4.58
N TRP A 753 25.76 8.73 3.82
CA TRP A 753 27.04 8.05 3.65
C TRP A 753 27.85 7.83 4.95
N PRO A 754 27.86 8.73 5.95
CA PRO A 754 28.60 8.51 7.19
C PRO A 754 28.14 7.28 7.99
N GLU A 755 26.84 7.15 8.31
CA GLU A 755 26.37 5.96 9.03
C GLU A 755 26.43 4.71 8.15
N THR A 756 26.23 4.85 6.84
CA THR A 756 26.30 3.73 5.89
C THR A 756 27.69 3.11 5.82
N LYS A 757 28.76 3.91 5.68
CA LYS A 757 30.13 3.38 5.65
C LYS A 757 30.47 2.70 6.98
N ALA A 758 30.22 3.37 8.12
CA ALA A 758 30.57 2.83 9.43
C ALA A 758 29.83 1.52 9.76
N ALA A 759 28.54 1.42 9.47
CA ALA A 759 27.77 0.19 9.68
C ALA A 759 28.25 -0.97 8.79
N LEU A 760 28.58 -0.69 7.52
CA LEU A 760 29.09 -1.72 6.60
C LEU A 760 30.52 -2.16 6.94
N THR A 761 31.40 -1.27 7.43
CA THR A 761 32.73 -1.65 7.95
C THR A 761 32.58 -2.64 9.11
N ASN A 762 31.73 -2.32 10.09
CA ASN A 762 31.46 -3.20 11.22
C ASN A 762 30.88 -4.55 10.77
N MET A 763 30.00 -4.54 9.76
CA MET A 763 29.40 -5.76 9.19
C MET A 763 30.44 -6.68 8.52
N VAL A 764 31.34 -6.11 7.73
CA VAL A 764 32.40 -6.86 7.04
C VAL A 764 33.45 -7.38 8.02
N ASN A 765 33.84 -6.58 9.03
CA ASN A 765 34.74 -7.03 10.09
C ASN A 765 34.16 -8.21 10.88
N ALA A 766 32.87 -8.16 11.22
CA ALA A 766 32.18 -9.25 11.92
C ALA A 766 32.20 -10.55 11.10
N ALA A 767 31.88 -10.48 9.79
CA ALA A 767 31.92 -11.63 8.88
C ALA A 767 33.33 -12.23 8.71
N LYS A 768 34.37 -11.38 8.70
CA LYS A 768 35.79 -11.81 8.60
C LYS A 768 36.38 -12.31 9.92
N SER A 769 35.67 -12.16 11.03
CA SER A 769 36.16 -12.60 12.35
C SER A 769 36.08 -14.13 12.52
N LYS A 770 36.87 -14.68 13.46
CA LYS A 770 36.78 -16.10 13.82
C LYS A 770 35.54 -16.34 14.70
N LEU A 771 34.36 -16.37 14.08
CA LEU A 771 33.08 -16.73 14.71
C LEU A 771 33.23 -18.09 15.42
N THR A 772 32.79 -18.16 16.68
CA THR A 772 33.05 -19.33 17.52
C THR A 772 32.00 -20.41 17.26
N THR A 773 32.28 -21.25 16.26
CA THR A 773 31.47 -22.43 15.93
C THR A 773 31.50 -23.46 17.07
N THR A 774 30.69 -23.20 18.10
CA THR A 774 30.45 -24.08 19.25
C THR A 774 29.07 -24.73 19.07
N PRO A 775 28.92 -25.73 18.18
CA PRO A 775 27.64 -26.35 17.95
C PRO A 775 27.16 -27.07 19.21
N LYS A 776 26.16 -26.50 19.89
CA LYS A 776 25.26 -27.30 20.72
C LYS A 776 24.68 -28.37 19.78
N LYS A 777 25.02 -29.64 20.04
CA LYS A 777 24.70 -30.77 19.15
C LYS A 777 23.29 -30.64 18.58
N ALA A 778 23.20 -30.59 17.25
CA ALA A 778 21.94 -30.86 16.59
C ALA A 778 21.42 -32.23 17.07
N PRO A 779 20.13 -32.39 17.37
CA PRO A 779 19.56 -33.72 17.60
C PRO A 779 19.84 -34.57 16.35
N PRO A 780 20.16 -35.87 16.50
CA PRO A 780 20.33 -36.73 15.34
C PRO A 780 19.05 -36.76 14.50
N PRO A 781 19.14 -36.92 13.17
CA PRO A 781 17.94 -37.12 12.35
C PRO A 781 17.16 -38.31 12.89
N PRO A 782 15.81 -38.27 12.92
CA PRO A 782 15.00 -39.30 13.55
C PRO A 782 15.30 -40.65 12.91
N SER A 783 15.83 -41.57 13.72
CA SER A 783 16.11 -42.94 13.28
C SER A 783 14.81 -43.59 12.84
N GLN A 784 14.77 -44.15 11.63
CA GLN A 784 13.68 -44.99 11.16
C GLN A 784 13.66 -46.32 11.93
N GLN A 785 13.15 -46.28 13.17
CA GLN A 785 12.65 -47.45 13.87
C GLN A 785 11.16 -47.62 13.53
N PRO A 786 10.69 -48.84 13.24
CA PRO A 786 9.29 -49.08 12.94
C PRO A 786 8.43 -48.82 14.18
N CYS A 787 7.24 -48.24 13.98
CA CYS A 787 6.30 -47.98 15.08
C CYS A 787 5.90 -49.29 15.79
N PRO A 788 5.88 -49.33 17.13
CA PRO A 788 5.39 -50.49 17.86
C PRO A 788 3.88 -50.65 17.64
N SER A 789 3.44 -51.88 17.37
CA SER A 789 2.03 -52.22 17.16
C SER A 789 1.23 -52.04 18.46
N GLN A 790 0.36 -51.03 18.52
CA GLN A 790 -0.67 -50.94 19.56
C GLN A 790 -1.97 -51.57 19.08
N SER A 791 -2.45 -52.57 19.82
CA SER A 791 -3.72 -53.24 19.59
C SER A 791 -4.90 -52.37 20.05
N VAL A 792 -5.84 -52.09 19.14
CA VAL A 792 -7.13 -51.45 19.46
C VAL A 792 -8.23 -52.54 19.48
N PRO A 793 -9.09 -52.61 20.51
CA PRO A 793 -10.12 -53.64 20.60
C PRO A 793 -11.32 -53.39 19.66
N ASN A 794 -12.00 -54.49 19.28
CA ASN A 794 -13.18 -54.46 18.42
C ASN A 794 -14.36 -53.65 18.99
N THR A 795 -14.89 -52.72 18.19
CA THR A 795 -16.34 -52.49 18.07
C THR A 795 -16.70 -52.27 16.59
N THR A 796 -17.91 -52.69 16.20
CA THR A 796 -18.29 -52.86 14.79
C THR A 796 -19.36 -51.88 14.33
N SER A 797 -19.13 -51.20 13.20
CA SER A 797 -20.17 -50.95 12.17
C SER A 797 -19.54 -50.34 10.90
N SER A 798 -20.00 -50.78 9.74
CA SER A 798 -19.68 -50.20 8.42
C SER A 798 -20.95 -49.60 7.81
N PRO A 799 -20.83 -48.77 6.78
CA PRO A 799 -21.03 -49.35 5.44
C PRO A 799 -19.96 -48.96 4.41
N THR A 800 -19.90 -49.71 3.32
CA THR A 800 -18.86 -49.68 2.28
C THR A 800 -19.38 -49.12 0.95
N TRP A 801 -18.47 -48.62 0.12
CA TRP A 801 -18.60 -48.61 -1.36
C TRP A 801 -17.25 -49.05 -2.00
N PRO A 802 -17.25 -49.64 -3.21
CA PRO A 802 -16.20 -50.58 -3.62
C PRO A 802 -15.12 -50.02 -4.57
N GLU A 803 -13.98 -50.71 -4.61
CA GLU A 803 -12.96 -50.62 -5.66
C GLU A 803 -13.29 -51.53 -6.87
N ALA A 804 -12.58 -51.33 -7.98
CA ALA A 804 -12.47 -52.29 -9.09
C ALA A 804 -10.98 -52.57 -9.39
N PRO A 805 -10.60 -53.77 -9.88
CA PRO A 805 -9.38 -54.41 -9.38
C PRO A 805 -8.12 -54.33 -10.27
N SER A 806 -7.03 -54.84 -9.70
CA SER A 806 -5.64 -54.81 -10.16
C SER A 806 -5.26 -55.89 -11.20
N THR A 807 -4.10 -55.72 -11.85
CA THR A 807 -2.99 -56.69 -12.12
C THR A 807 -2.15 -56.25 -13.33
N SER A 808 -0.88 -56.65 -13.55
CA SER A 808 0.25 -56.92 -12.63
C SER A 808 1.54 -57.12 -13.44
N GLN A 809 2.70 -56.68 -12.91
CA GLN A 809 4.07 -57.19 -13.19
C GLN A 809 4.49 -57.49 -14.65
N HIS A 810 5.40 -56.69 -15.24
CA HIS A 810 6.83 -57.06 -15.39
C HIS A 810 7.66 -56.04 -16.20
N SER A 811 8.94 -55.93 -15.83
CA SER A 811 10.08 -55.42 -16.62
C SER A 811 11.05 -56.61 -16.86
N PRO A 812 12.03 -56.57 -17.81
CA PRO A 812 12.75 -55.36 -18.24
C PRO A 812 13.25 -55.29 -19.71
N GLN A 813 14.06 -54.25 -19.99
CA GLN A 813 15.07 -54.10 -21.07
C GLN A 813 14.63 -54.03 -22.57
N LYS A 814 14.77 -52.81 -23.12
CA LYS A 814 15.77 -52.37 -24.14
C LYS A 814 16.20 -53.33 -25.29
N PRO A 815 16.66 -52.81 -26.48
CA PRO A 815 16.70 -51.42 -26.95
C PRO A 815 16.47 -51.22 -28.49
N LEU A 816 16.84 -50.00 -28.98
CA LEU A 816 17.30 -49.63 -30.33
C LEU A 816 16.30 -49.28 -31.46
N LEU A 817 16.58 -48.10 -32.05
CA LEU A 817 16.56 -47.70 -33.48
C LEU A 817 15.26 -47.90 -34.31
N ALA A 818 14.87 -47.01 -35.23
CA ALA A 818 15.20 -45.62 -35.56
C ALA A 818 14.29 -45.19 -36.74
N THR A 819 14.51 -43.99 -37.32
CA THR A 819 14.04 -43.56 -38.66
C THR A 819 12.52 -43.73 -38.92
N ALA A 820 11.67 -42.74 -38.66
CA ALA A 820 11.59 -41.43 -39.33
C ALA A 820 11.37 -41.51 -40.85
N ARG A 821 10.14 -41.18 -41.29
CA ARG A 821 9.86 -40.16 -42.32
C ARG A 821 8.37 -39.78 -42.34
N ALA A 822 8.10 -38.49 -42.49
CA ALA A 822 6.84 -37.92 -42.99
C ALA A 822 7.04 -37.56 -44.49
N PRO A 823 6.15 -36.82 -45.18
CA PRO A 823 4.73 -36.48 -44.93
C PRO A 823 3.83 -36.84 -46.15
N ALA A 824 2.51 -36.56 -46.12
CA ALA A 824 1.68 -36.28 -47.32
C ALA A 824 0.24 -35.76 -47.02
N THR A 825 0.05 -34.45 -47.14
CA THR A 825 -1.08 -33.74 -47.78
C THR A 825 -2.49 -34.37 -48.01
N SER A 826 -3.49 -33.79 -47.31
CA SER A 826 -4.70 -33.13 -47.91
C SER A 826 -5.87 -34.03 -48.45
N PRO A 827 -7.00 -33.51 -49.03
CA PRO A 827 -8.37 -33.88 -48.58
C PRO A 827 -9.30 -34.23 -49.81
N PRO A 828 -10.64 -33.98 -49.89
CA PRO A 828 -11.71 -33.68 -48.91
C PRO A 828 -12.99 -34.55 -49.10
N THR A 829 -14.16 -34.00 -48.73
CA THR A 829 -15.56 -34.26 -49.21
C THR A 829 -16.47 -35.33 -48.56
N GLN A 830 -17.77 -34.96 -48.56
CA GLN A 830 -19.04 -35.59 -48.09
C GLN A 830 -19.56 -36.67 -49.11
N PRO A 831 -20.69 -37.43 -48.91
CA PRO A 831 -22.00 -36.97 -48.35
C PRO A 831 -23.02 -37.99 -47.70
N GLN A 832 -24.14 -37.43 -47.16
CA GLN A 832 -25.55 -37.93 -47.14
C GLN A 832 -25.93 -39.29 -46.46
N ASP A 833 -27.18 -39.58 -46.00
CA ASP A 833 -28.49 -38.87 -45.81
C ASP A 833 -29.39 -39.72 -44.83
N ALA A 834 -30.60 -39.37 -44.33
CA ALA A 834 -31.42 -38.14 -44.30
C ALA A 834 -32.05 -37.91 -42.88
N THR A 835 -33.35 -38.03 -42.48
CA THR A 835 -34.65 -38.37 -43.14
C THR A 835 -35.87 -37.94 -42.25
N THR A 836 -36.92 -37.31 -42.84
CA THR A 836 -38.38 -37.23 -42.43
C THR A 836 -38.84 -36.89 -40.98
N ALA A 837 -39.90 -36.09 -40.72
CA ALA A 837 -40.83 -35.34 -41.59
C ALA A 837 -41.61 -34.17 -40.91
N GLN A 838 -41.69 -33.03 -41.62
CA GLN A 838 -42.87 -32.18 -41.97
C GLN A 838 -43.69 -31.39 -40.89
N VAL A 839 -43.95 -30.05 -40.97
CA VAL A 839 -44.43 -29.09 -42.04
C VAL A 839 -45.98 -29.00 -42.07
N PRO A 840 -46.67 -27.84 -42.32
CA PRO A 840 -46.30 -26.57 -43.01
C PRO A 840 -46.50 -25.27 -42.17
N SER A 841 -46.29 -24.01 -42.59
CA SER A 841 -45.63 -23.27 -43.72
C SER A 841 -45.56 -21.76 -43.31
N GLN A 842 -45.26 -20.69 -44.09
CA GLN A 842 -44.94 -20.43 -45.51
C GLN A 842 -44.02 -19.16 -45.60
N ALA A 843 -43.93 -18.45 -46.75
CA ALA A 843 -43.07 -17.26 -46.91
C ALA A 843 -43.49 -16.31 -48.06
N GLN A 844 -43.11 -15.02 -47.98
CA GLN A 844 -42.50 -14.22 -49.08
C GLN A 844 -42.09 -12.79 -48.63
N ARG A 845 -41.39 -12.03 -49.51
CA ARG A 845 -40.86 -10.66 -49.29
C ARG A 845 -41.58 -9.64 -50.18
N HIS A 846 -41.68 -8.36 -49.78
CA HIS A 846 -41.31 -7.15 -50.56
C HIS A 846 -41.66 -5.83 -49.82
N GLN A 847 -41.06 -4.70 -50.25
CA GLN A 847 -41.37 -3.28 -49.91
C GLN A 847 -41.84 -2.57 -51.23
N PRO A 848 -42.18 -1.25 -51.33
CA PRO A 848 -42.14 -0.12 -50.36
C PRO A 848 -43.34 0.90 -50.43
N GLN A 849 -43.21 2.06 -49.75
CA GLN A 849 -43.91 3.37 -49.96
C GLN A 849 -45.45 3.42 -49.66
N ASP A 850 -46.11 4.56 -49.32
CA ASP A 850 -45.72 5.99 -49.24
C ASP A 850 -46.49 6.75 -48.11
N ARG A 851 -46.49 8.11 -48.14
CA ARG A 851 -46.97 9.08 -47.12
C ARG A 851 -48.50 9.25 -46.99
N GLY A 852 -48.92 9.78 -45.84
CA GLY A 852 -50.21 10.47 -45.66
C GLY A 852 -50.13 11.55 -44.57
N SER A 853 -50.67 12.74 -44.82
CA SER A 853 -50.61 13.92 -43.93
C SER A 853 -52.01 14.44 -43.56
N GLY A 854 -52.14 15.08 -42.38
CA GLY A 854 -53.38 15.68 -41.90
C GLY A 854 -53.17 16.43 -40.58
N ALA A 855 -53.92 17.51 -40.32
CA ALA A 855 -53.69 18.42 -39.20
C ALA A 855 -54.97 19.20 -38.80
N ILE A 856 -54.79 20.20 -37.92
CA ILE A 856 -55.71 21.31 -37.54
C ILE A 856 -56.49 21.12 -36.22
N THR A 857 -56.62 22.25 -35.52
CA THR A 857 -57.07 22.51 -34.15
C THR A 857 -58.60 22.68 -34.01
N TYR A 858 -59.12 22.76 -32.77
CA TYR A 858 -59.74 24.00 -32.24
C TYR A 858 -59.84 23.99 -30.70
N THR A 859 -60.62 24.89 -30.05
CA THR A 859 -60.32 25.43 -28.70
C THR A 859 -61.53 25.71 -27.77
N ARG A 860 -61.23 26.04 -26.48
CA ARG A 860 -62.09 26.67 -25.42
C ARG A 860 -63.13 25.72 -24.73
N THR A 861 -63.67 25.96 -23.52
CA THR A 861 -63.64 27.13 -22.57
C THR A 861 -63.76 26.70 -21.07
N ARG A 862 -63.57 27.62 -20.10
CA ARG A 862 -63.89 27.48 -18.64
C ARG A 862 -65.24 28.13 -18.25
N PRO A 863 -65.77 27.89 -17.03
CA PRO A 863 -65.80 28.93 -15.96
C PRO A 863 -65.21 28.42 -14.60
N ILE A 864 -64.52 29.20 -13.74
CA ILE A 864 -64.94 30.34 -12.86
C ILE A 864 -65.78 29.85 -11.66
N CYS A 865 -65.54 30.21 -10.38
CA CYS A 865 -64.57 31.14 -9.75
C CYS A 865 -63.61 30.40 -8.75
N SER A 866 -63.24 30.77 -7.50
CA SER A 866 -63.47 31.90 -6.55
C SER A 866 -62.28 32.06 -5.58
N ILE A 867 -61.94 33.29 -5.11
CA ILE A 867 -60.76 33.59 -4.26
C ILE A 867 -61.07 34.67 -3.20
N PRO A 868 -60.76 34.43 -1.91
CA PRO A 868 -59.82 35.30 -1.14
C PRO A 868 -58.87 34.47 -0.22
N GLY A 869 -57.84 35.02 0.45
CA GLY A 869 -57.20 36.34 0.39
C GLY A 869 -55.73 36.25 0.87
N HIS A 870 -54.77 36.97 0.24
CA HIS A 870 -54.26 38.30 0.65
C HIS A 870 -53.33 38.27 1.91
N ARG A 871 -52.10 38.82 1.94
CA ARG A 871 -51.37 39.78 1.06
C ARG A 871 -49.84 39.57 1.01
N ASP A 872 -49.02 40.23 0.16
CA ASP A 872 -49.08 40.61 -1.29
C ASP A 872 -47.70 41.22 -1.71
N MET A 873 -46.91 40.55 -2.57
CA MET A 873 -45.85 41.15 -3.46
C MET A 873 -44.51 41.68 -2.83
N VAL A 874 -43.36 41.80 -3.55
CA VAL A 874 -43.08 42.48 -4.85
C VAL A 874 -41.91 41.87 -5.68
N SER A 875 -42.08 41.84 -7.02
CA SER A 875 -41.15 41.64 -8.19
C SER A 875 -40.03 40.57 -8.16
N HIS A 876 -39.88 39.61 -9.11
CA HIS A 876 -39.75 39.66 -10.60
C HIS A 876 -38.47 40.34 -11.15
N GLN A 877 -37.77 39.87 -12.21
CA GLN A 877 -37.54 38.54 -12.84
C GLN A 877 -36.39 38.66 -13.90
N PRO A 878 -35.85 37.56 -14.50
CA PRO A 878 -34.56 37.58 -15.24
C PRO A 878 -34.61 37.42 -16.78
N CYS A 879 -33.49 37.77 -17.45
CA CYS A 879 -33.01 37.35 -18.80
C CYS A 879 -31.54 37.81 -18.98
N SER A 880 -30.67 37.36 -19.92
CA SER A 880 -30.59 36.11 -20.71
C SER A 880 -29.28 36.03 -21.56
N LYS A 881 -28.61 34.87 -21.58
CA LYS A 881 -27.69 34.29 -22.63
C LYS A 881 -26.52 35.10 -23.29
N ALA A 882 -25.45 34.35 -23.60
CA ALA A 882 -24.32 34.63 -24.53
C ALA A 882 -23.29 35.70 -24.09
N GLY A 883 -22.02 35.69 -24.58
CA GLY A 883 -21.36 34.80 -25.55
C GLY A 883 -19.82 34.88 -25.52
N ARG A 884 -19.11 34.08 -26.34
CA ARG A 884 -17.63 33.99 -26.39
C ARG A 884 -16.99 35.18 -27.14
N ILE A 885 -15.79 35.63 -26.72
CA ILE A 885 -14.80 36.36 -27.54
C ILE A 885 -13.37 35.88 -27.20
N ASN A 886 -12.43 35.96 -28.15
CA ASN A 886 -10.99 35.66 -28.01
C ASN A 886 -10.14 36.91 -28.43
N PRO A 887 -8.85 37.03 -28.07
CA PRO A 887 -8.14 38.33 -28.02
C PRO A 887 -7.32 38.73 -29.28
N VAL A 888 -6.98 40.02 -29.40
CA VAL A 888 -5.97 40.62 -30.32
C VAL A 888 -5.22 41.78 -29.60
N GLU A 889 -4.08 42.20 -30.15
CA GLU A 889 -3.00 43.05 -29.60
C GLU A 889 -3.10 44.60 -29.82
N ARG A 890 -2.02 45.33 -29.42
CA ARG A 890 -1.46 46.63 -29.94
C ARG A 890 -2.03 47.97 -29.42
N GLN A 891 -1.29 49.11 -29.40
CA GLN A 891 0.16 49.45 -29.28
C GLN A 891 0.32 51.00 -29.16
N THR A 892 1.46 51.53 -28.63
CA THR A 892 1.98 52.95 -28.76
C THR A 892 1.11 54.13 -28.24
N ALA A 893 1.59 55.39 -28.00
CA ALA A 893 2.88 55.96 -27.53
C ALA A 893 2.76 57.50 -27.25
N ASP A 894 3.80 58.12 -26.66
CA ASP A 894 4.21 59.57 -26.63
C ASP A 894 3.37 60.63 -25.85
N GLY A 895 3.97 61.77 -25.39
CA GLY A 895 3.20 62.84 -24.69
C GLY A 895 3.82 64.09 -23.96
N ASP A 896 5.13 64.23 -23.74
CA ASP A 896 5.92 65.50 -23.45
C ASP A 896 5.65 66.54 -22.29
N GLU A 897 6.71 67.35 -22.00
CA GLU A 897 6.82 68.71 -21.35
C GLU A 897 6.32 69.03 -19.89
N SER A 898 6.83 70.05 -19.11
CA SER A 898 8.10 70.82 -19.07
C SER A 898 8.30 71.74 -17.80
N MET A 899 9.56 72.19 -17.55
CA MET A 899 10.07 73.44 -16.88
C MET A 899 10.01 73.80 -15.34
N ASP A 900 11.11 74.47 -14.92
CA ASP A 900 11.58 75.19 -13.69
C ASP A 900 10.61 76.03 -12.80
N GLY A 901 10.98 76.56 -11.60
CA GLY A 901 12.22 76.51 -10.77
C GLY A 901 12.32 77.65 -9.70
N GLY A 902 13.15 77.56 -8.64
CA GLY A 902 13.29 78.63 -7.61
C GLY A 902 14.26 78.41 -6.41
N HIS A 903 14.72 79.48 -5.74
CA HIS A 903 15.74 79.55 -4.66
C HIS A 903 15.19 80.22 -3.36
N ALA A 904 15.79 80.21 -2.15
CA ALA A 904 16.81 79.39 -1.46
C ALA A 904 17.01 79.86 0.04
N ARG A 905 17.78 79.10 0.85
CA ARG A 905 18.29 79.36 2.24
C ARG A 905 17.27 79.14 3.40
N GLY A 906 17.62 78.50 4.53
CA GLY A 906 18.83 77.70 4.86
C GLY A 906 18.99 77.34 6.36
N ARG A 907 19.88 76.36 6.66
CA ARG A 907 20.27 75.77 7.97
C ARG A 907 19.25 74.78 8.60
N GLU A 908 19.65 73.66 9.23
CA GLU A 908 20.99 73.06 9.40
C GLU A 908 20.97 71.52 9.57
N GLN A 909 22.13 70.89 9.31
CA GLN A 909 22.59 69.56 9.76
C GLN A 909 21.90 68.25 9.27
N ARG A 910 22.56 67.60 8.30
CA ARG A 910 22.91 66.14 8.21
C ARG A 910 21.80 65.13 8.59
N ARG A 911 21.31 64.27 7.69
CA ARG A 911 22.03 63.43 6.71
C ARG A 911 21.07 62.95 5.60
N ASP A 912 21.61 62.70 4.41
CA ASP A 912 20.84 62.35 3.21
C ASP A 912 20.29 60.91 3.17
N ASP A 913 19.37 60.71 2.24
CA ASP A 913 18.60 59.49 2.02
C ASP A 913 19.28 58.49 1.06
N ARG A 914 18.64 57.31 0.99
CA ARG A 914 18.95 56.12 0.20
C ARG A 914 19.41 56.36 -1.26
N ALA A 915 20.31 55.48 -1.72
CA ALA A 915 20.30 54.95 -3.10
C ALA A 915 20.64 53.45 -3.10
N ILE A 916 20.08 52.70 -4.04
CA ILE A 916 20.04 51.22 -4.04
C ILE A 916 21.23 50.60 -4.79
N SER A 917 21.93 49.64 -4.17
CA SER A 917 22.43 48.43 -4.85
C SER A 917 22.86 47.38 -3.82
N VAL A 918 22.27 46.18 -3.86
CA VAL A 918 22.74 44.99 -3.12
C VAL A 918 22.78 43.79 -4.07
N VAL A 919 23.68 43.90 -5.06
CA VAL A 919 24.06 42.77 -5.94
C VAL A 919 25.55 42.41 -5.76
N ASP A 920 26.39 43.35 -5.30
CA ASP A 920 27.83 43.13 -5.06
C ASP A 920 28.18 42.43 -3.74
N GLU A 921 27.29 42.43 -2.74
CA GLU A 921 27.68 42.06 -1.36
C GLU A 921 27.77 40.54 -1.11
N ILE A 922 27.27 39.70 -2.03
CA ILE A 922 27.35 38.24 -1.90
C ILE A 922 28.63 37.66 -2.54
N GLN A 923 29.27 38.36 -3.48
CA GLN A 923 30.51 37.87 -4.12
C GLN A 923 31.79 38.05 -3.29
N ARG A 924 31.74 38.69 -2.11
CA ARG A 924 32.90 38.83 -1.20
C ARG A 924 32.95 37.81 -0.06
N GLY A 925 31.91 36.99 0.12
CA GLY A 925 31.84 35.99 1.22
C GLY A 925 32.66 34.71 1.02
N TYR A 926 33.05 34.37 -0.22
CA TYR A 926 33.61 33.05 -0.57
C TYR A 926 35.12 33.06 -0.92
N GLY A 927 35.81 34.19 -0.76
CA GLY A 927 37.21 34.36 -1.20
C GLY A 927 38.30 34.10 -0.15
N LEU A 928 37.95 33.80 1.12
CA LEU A 928 38.90 33.95 2.25
C LEU A 928 38.94 32.79 3.26
N ILE A 929 38.67 31.55 2.83
CA ILE A 929 39.06 30.34 3.59
C ILE A 929 39.79 29.37 2.64
N ARG A 930 40.95 29.79 2.15
CA ARG A 930 41.89 28.92 1.40
C ARG A 930 43.37 29.16 1.72
N GLU A 931 43.65 29.73 2.89
CA GLU A 931 44.97 29.76 3.52
C GLU A 931 44.79 29.60 5.03
N TRP A 932 45.10 28.39 5.54
CA TRP A 932 45.54 28.07 6.92
C TRP A 932 45.70 26.54 7.05
N GLN A 933 46.68 25.98 6.34
CA GLN A 933 47.22 24.65 6.65
C GLN A 933 48.68 24.81 7.09
N GLY A 934 49.04 24.17 8.20
CA GLY A 934 50.45 24.01 8.62
C GLY A 934 50.86 24.73 9.91
N ARG A 935 50.57 24.11 11.05
CA ARG A 935 51.49 23.92 12.20
C ARG A 935 50.86 22.99 13.24
N GLU A 936 51.67 22.10 13.79
CA GLU A 936 51.32 21.26 14.93
C GLU A 936 51.50 22.01 16.25
N VAL A 937 50.67 21.69 17.26
CA VAL A 937 51.01 21.82 18.68
C VAL A 937 50.38 20.63 19.41
N ARG A 938 51.19 19.84 20.15
CA ARG A 938 50.69 18.88 21.14
C ARG A 938 50.41 19.61 22.47
N VAL A 939 49.35 19.22 23.16
CA VAL A 939 49.26 19.30 24.62
C VAL A 939 48.57 18.03 25.12
N GLU A 940 49.20 17.35 26.09
CA GLU A 940 48.66 16.18 26.80
C GLU A 940 47.95 16.66 28.08
N PHE A 941 46.95 15.92 28.56
CA PHE A 941 46.55 15.93 29.98
C PHE A 941 46.05 14.55 30.41
N CYS A 942 46.21 14.24 31.70
CA CYS A 942 46.32 12.87 32.21
C CYS A 942 44.99 12.20 32.61
N ASP A 943 45.02 10.87 32.66
CA ASP A 943 44.15 10.08 33.55
C ASP A 943 44.48 10.35 35.03
N GLU A 944 43.46 10.46 35.89
CA GLU A 944 43.59 10.06 37.30
C GLU A 944 42.23 9.80 38.00
N GLY A 945 42.06 8.59 38.56
CA GLY A 945 41.65 8.45 39.96
C GLY A 945 40.18 8.56 40.41
N PHE A 946 39.45 7.44 40.30
CA PHE A 946 38.75 6.76 41.42
C PHE A 946 37.51 7.31 42.20
N HIS A 947 36.63 6.34 42.50
CA HIS A 947 35.80 6.10 43.70
C HIS A 947 34.37 6.68 43.90
N HIS A 948 33.52 5.78 44.45
CA HIS A 948 32.18 5.98 45.00
C HIS A 948 32.15 6.87 46.25
N VAL A 949 31.00 7.53 46.51
CA VAL A 949 30.26 7.43 47.79
C VAL A 949 28.75 7.48 47.48
N ASP A 950 27.91 6.83 48.30
CA ASP A 950 26.44 6.86 48.26
C ASP A 950 25.85 7.94 49.21
N GLU A 951 24.52 7.92 49.39
CA GLU A 951 23.70 8.69 50.37
C GLU A 951 23.52 10.20 50.08
N VAL A 952 22.38 10.85 50.39
CA VAL A 952 21.19 10.46 51.18
C VAL A 952 19.90 10.59 50.35
#